data_AF-A0A2V5XE78-F1
#
_entry.id   AF-A0A2V5XE78-F1
#
_cell.length_a   1.000
_cell.length_b   1.000
_cell.length_c   1.000
_cell.angle_alpha   90.00
_cell.angle_beta   90.00
_cell.angle_gamma   90.00
#
_symmetry.space_group_name_H-M   'P 1'
#
loop_
_entity.id
_entity.type
_entity.pdbx_description
1 polymer ?
#
loop_
_entity_poly.entity_id
_entity_poly.type
_entity_poly.pdbx_seq_one_letter_code
_entity_poly.pdbx_strand_id
1 'polypeptide(L)'
;MVTFSCDGTIVLTNTITIATNTTLDGSGRTVAISGNNAVRLFEVDPSVNFTLIHLTIADGRHTGPNGLAETNRVNGEPGFGAGIYNNGGDLTLFNCTLANNSSVGGNGAIETSSFQHGGAGGTAQGGAIFSAAGSVYLSNCTVSANNATGGNGGGGTFSDDVSGGSASGGAIYGTNARIILISTGFSSNSASGGAPGGIGPSLGGPSGGAYGGSMYMRGGRLSASNSTFSSNIAAGADLPSIVRSGAVGPAEGGAIFITNATAEFVRSLFVTNTALSGKKSLNGTVGYANGGAICNQGTLSISSSGFYGNRAVGRGGSEGYGAGGAVSTSASLTLVDSALAGNSVQGSEGGAQSGFAFPGAPGMGGGIFNQGVAAITNSTIAQNMARGGDSGAGISSMAAGGDGTGGSLFNRGVSVAFANVTLADNNALGGVGNPAGASLGGGLRSTNGTITLMNSIVANSQSGSNCFGNLTDGGHNISSDASCNFSSAGSLNNTDPKLAPLADNGGPTPTMALLPDSPAIDAADNAFCPPTDQRGFPRPSGRGCDMGAFEYFGPYRVVLHDAQIQICFFGPINSELATPVLPVLKRLTRPVTRSASTKFPTLDRLTRTACVSWGHEPTPNPSGGGESTSGTLAEFPSWEGSRVGRFMGSPPRTLIAPCAVEPPEAPSPGLRPPSPPPEEREGVRGFMGRQSELIVRFIVTLFRDHVAERPRCARATHTGESVGEYEASETNCVVLGRPCGNPS
;
A
#
# COMPACT_ATOMS: atom_id res chain seq x y z
N MET A 1 -36.85 12.25 7.81
CA MET A 1 -36.37 11.05 7.10
C MET A 1 -37.22 10.87 5.85
N VAL A 2 -36.58 10.54 4.73
CA VAL A 2 -37.21 10.27 3.42
C VAL A 2 -36.81 8.86 3.00
N THR A 3 -37.75 8.11 2.44
CA THR A 3 -37.56 6.74 1.95
C THR A 3 -38.16 6.59 0.54
N PHE A 4 -37.77 5.54 -0.19
CA PHE A 4 -38.10 5.37 -1.61
C PHE A 4 -39.03 4.17 -1.87
N SER A 5 -40.07 4.40 -2.66
CA SER A 5 -41.14 3.42 -2.96
C SER A 5 -40.81 2.45 -4.11
N CYS A 6 -39.77 2.74 -4.87
CA CYS A 6 -39.29 1.97 -6.02
C CYS A 6 -37.79 2.20 -6.25
N ASP A 7 -37.21 1.39 -7.13
CA ASP A 7 -35.83 1.50 -7.58
C ASP A 7 -35.73 2.44 -8.79
N GLY A 8 -34.56 3.05 -9.01
CA GLY A 8 -34.31 3.89 -10.19
C GLY A 8 -33.34 5.05 -9.98
N THR A 9 -33.20 5.88 -11.03
CA THR A 9 -32.35 7.07 -11.04
C THR A 9 -33.18 8.34 -10.97
N ILE A 10 -33.00 9.12 -9.91
CA ILE A 10 -33.55 10.47 -9.76
C ILE A 10 -32.57 11.45 -10.39
N VAL A 11 -32.86 11.90 -11.61
CA VAL A 11 -32.08 12.94 -12.30
C VAL A 11 -32.48 14.31 -11.76
N LEU A 12 -31.50 15.06 -11.24
CA LEU A 12 -31.68 16.42 -10.77
C LEU A 12 -31.43 17.43 -11.89
N THR A 13 -32.23 18.50 -11.92
CA THR A 13 -32.07 19.65 -12.82
C THR A 13 -31.53 20.90 -12.11
N ASN A 14 -31.44 20.86 -10.77
CA ASN A 14 -31.00 21.93 -9.89
C ASN A 14 -30.38 21.31 -8.62
N THR A 15 -29.47 22.03 -7.95
CA THR A 15 -28.93 21.64 -6.64
C THR A 15 -30.03 21.65 -5.56
N ILE A 16 -29.99 20.69 -4.64
CA ILE A 16 -30.87 20.65 -3.47
C ILE A 16 -30.11 21.16 -2.24
N THR A 17 -30.57 22.28 -1.64
CA THR A 17 -30.06 22.78 -0.36
C THR A 17 -30.71 22.05 0.81
N ILE A 18 -29.88 21.48 1.69
CA ILE A 18 -30.26 20.79 2.91
C ILE A 18 -30.12 21.77 4.09
N ALA A 19 -31.16 22.58 4.27
CA ALA A 19 -31.23 23.63 5.31
C ALA A 19 -31.73 23.12 6.68
N THR A 20 -32.10 21.84 6.79
CA THR A 20 -32.60 21.22 8.03
C THR A 20 -32.18 19.77 8.14
N ASN A 21 -32.08 19.25 9.38
CA ASN A 21 -31.58 17.91 9.66
C ASN A 21 -32.36 16.84 8.88
N THR A 22 -31.68 16.14 7.97
CA THR A 22 -32.30 15.31 6.94
C THR A 22 -31.61 13.95 6.85
N THR A 23 -32.41 12.89 6.75
CA THR A 23 -31.96 11.52 6.44
C THR A 23 -32.63 11.09 5.15
N LEU A 24 -31.85 10.68 4.13
CA LEU A 24 -32.35 10.00 2.94
C LEU A 24 -31.93 8.52 3.03
N ASP A 25 -32.90 7.61 2.98
CA ASP A 25 -32.67 6.18 3.20
C ASP A 25 -33.19 5.34 2.03
N GLY A 26 -32.25 4.79 1.26
CA GLY A 26 -32.47 3.85 0.16
C GLY A 26 -32.48 2.38 0.59
N SER A 27 -32.50 2.06 1.89
CA SER A 27 -32.44 0.68 2.38
C SER A 27 -33.53 -0.21 1.76
N GLY A 28 -33.12 -1.35 1.21
CA GLY A 28 -34.02 -2.27 0.49
C GLY A 28 -34.37 -1.81 -0.94
N ARG A 29 -33.68 -0.80 -1.48
CA ARG A 29 -33.83 -0.29 -2.85
C ARG A 29 -32.49 -0.12 -3.55
N THR A 30 -32.54 -0.03 -4.87
CA THR A 30 -31.44 0.46 -5.72
C THR A 30 -31.80 1.87 -6.19
N VAL A 31 -31.39 2.89 -5.44
CA VAL A 31 -31.66 4.30 -5.76
C VAL A 31 -30.37 5.03 -6.08
N ALA A 32 -30.33 5.62 -7.27
CA ALA A 32 -29.34 6.61 -7.65
C ALA A 32 -29.96 8.00 -7.66
N ILE A 33 -29.21 8.98 -7.17
CA ILE A 33 -29.47 10.41 -7.38
C ILE A 33 -28.35 10.88 -8.29
N SER A 34 -28.69 11.44 -9.45
CA SER A 34 -27.72 11.79 -10.49
C SER A 34 -27.83 13.27 -10.88
N GLY A 35 -26.68 13.93 -11.01
CA GLY A 35 -26.58 15.28 -11.57
C GLY A 35 -26.58 15.32 -13.10
N ASN A 36 -26.64 14.15 -13.76
CA ASN A 36 -26.64 13.97 -15.22
C ASN A 36 -25.54 14.78 -15.95
N ASN A 37 -24.36 14.87 -15.33
CA ASN A 37 -23.22 15.67 -15.78
C ASN A 37 -23.51 17.18 -15.98
N ALA A 38 -24.60 17.69 -15.39
CA ALA A 38 -25.08 19.06 -15.58
C ALA A 38 -25.09 19.90 -14.31
N VAL A 39 -25.48 19.32 -13.15
CA VAL A 39 -25.66 20.04 -11.89
C VAL A 39 -24.98 19.38 -10.70
N ARG A 40 -24.73 20.18 -9.66
CA ARG A 40 -24.35 19.71 -8.33
C ARG A 40 -25.57 19.13 -7.63
N LEU A 41 -25.43 18.03 -6.88
CA LEU A 41 -26.60 17.34 -6.32
C LEU A 41 -27.05 18.01 -5.01
N PHE A 42 -26.13 18.21 -4.06
CA PHE A 42 -26.45 18.71 -2.73
C PHE A 42 -25.57 19.89 -2.27
N GLU A 43 -26.18 20.77 -1.49
CA GLU A 43 -25.53 21.74 -0.62
C GLU A 43 -26.03 21.53 0.81
N VAL A 44 -25.13 21.44 1.79
CA VAL A 44 -25.49 21.24 3.22
C VAL A 44 -25.12 22.49 3.99
N ASP A 45 -26.11 23.07 4.68
CA ASP A 45 -25.93 24.31 5.44
C ASP A 45 -25.11 24.11 6.74
N PRO A 46 -24.49 25.17 7.29
CA PRO A 46 -23.69 25.08 8.51
C PRO A 46 -24.48 24.48 9.68
N SER A 47 -23.84 23.60 10.45
CA SER A 47 -24.45 22.86 11.58
C SER A 47 -25.62 21.90 11.24
N VAL A 48 -25.98 21.72 9.97
CA VAL A 48 -27.04 20.77 9.58
C VAL A 48 -26.49 19.34 9.54
N ASN A 49 -27.23 18.40 10.14
CA ASN A 49 -26.95 16.97 10.05
C ASN A 49 -27.59 16.40 8.78
N PHE A 50 -26.78 15.89 7.85
CA PHE A 50 -27.26 15.25 6.61
C PHE A 50 -26.76 13.81 6.52
N THR A 51 -27.71 12.86 6.53
CA THR A 51 -27.42 11.42 6.53
C THR A 51 -27.92 10.75 5.25
N LEU A 52 -27.04 10.02 4.58
CA LEU A 52 -27.34 9.18 3.41
C LEU A 52 -27.12 7.70 3.75
N ILE A 53 -28.07 6.85 3.38
CA ILE A 53 -28.02 5.40 3.68
C ILE A 53 -28.42 4.62 2.42
N HIS A 54 -27.57 3.69 1.96
CA HIS A 54 -27.80 2.85 0.76
C HIS A 54 -28.17 3.66 -0.51
N LEU A 55 -27.42 4.73 -0.81
CA LEU A 55 -27.66 5.59 -1.97
C LEU A 55 -26.44 5.68 -2.89
N THR A 56 -26.70 5.80 -4.20
CA THR A 56 -25.69 6.18 -5.19
C THR A 56 -25.80 7.66 -5.51
N ILE A 57 -24.72 8.41 -5.36
CA ILE A 57 -24.59 9.86 -5.57
C ILE A 57 -23.67 10.04 -6.78
N ALA A 58 -24.27 10.22 -7.96
CA ALA A 58 -23.58 10.05 -9.23
C ALA A 58 -23.60 11.27 -10.16
N ASP A 59 -22.61 11.33 -11.05
CA ASP A 59 -22.58 12.20 -12.23
C ASP A 59 -22.82 13.69 -11.92
N GLY A 60 -22.51 14.13 -10.70
CA GLY A 60 -22.62 15.52 -10.30
C GLY A 60 -21.61 16.38 -11.05
N ARG A 61 -22.03 17.56 -11.51
CA ARG A 61 -21.13 18.53 -12.15
C ARG A 61 -21.21 19.90 -11.51
N HIS A 62 -20.05 20.46 -11.16
CA HIS A 62 -19.90 21.85 -10.77
C HIS A 62 -18.76 22.49 -11.57
N THR A 63 -19.07 23.49 -12.38
CA THR A 63 -18.04 24.28 -13.10
C THR A 63 -18.01 25.68 -12.50
N GLY A 64 -16.85 26.13 -12.03
CA GLY A 64 -16.67 27.52 -11.61
C GLY A 64 -16.86 28.48 -12.79
N PRO A 65 -17.46 29.67 -12.60
CA PRO A 65 -17.57 30.68 -13.65
C PRO A 65 -16.24 30.97 -14.37
N ASN A 66 -16.28 31.05 -15.71
CA ASN A 66 -15.14 31.53 -16.49
C ASN A 66 -14.93 33.04 -16.26
N GLY A 67 -13.69 33.50 -16.40
CA GLY A 67 -13.39 34.93 -16.41
C GLY A 67 -14.02 35.65 -17.61
N LEU A 68 -14.57 36.84 -17.37
CA LEU A 68 -15.27 37.64 -18.38
C LEU A 68 -14.31 38.55 -19.16
N ALA A 69 -14.41 38.55 -20.49
CA ALA A 69 -13.55 39.28 -21.43
C ALA A 69 -13.90 40.78 -21.57
N GLU A 70 -14.27 41.43 -20.46
CA GLU A 70 -14.64 42.86 -20.42
C GLU A 70 -13.70 43.70 -19.54
N THR A 71 -12.81 43.06 -18.75
CA THR A 71 -11.80 43.76 -17.94
C THR A 71 -10.52 42.92 -17.83
N ASN A 72 -9.36 43.58 -17.81
CA ASN A 72 -8.04 42.94 -17.73
C ASN A 72 -7.92 41.89 -16.62
N ARG A 73 -7.41 40.69 -16.97
CA ARG A 73 -7.01 39.62 -16.04
C ARG A 73 -8.11 39.05 -15.13
N VAL A 74 -9.37 38.98 -15.58
CA VAL A 74 -10.40 38.25 -14.80
C VAL A 74 -10.08 36.75 -14.80
N ASN A 75 -9.75 36.22 -13.62
CA ASN A 75 -9.50 34.79 -13.42
C ASN A 75 -10.80 33.97 -13.56
N GLY A 76 -10.67 32.68 -13.82
CA GLY A 76 -11.75 31.73 -13.61
C GLY A 76 -11.95 31.44 -12.13
N GLU A 77 -13.21 31.27 -11.72
CA GLU A 77 -13.60 31.01 -10.33
C GLU A 77 -13.46 29.52 -9.95
N PRO A 78 -13.41 29.16 -8.65
CA PRO A 78 -13.28 27.77 -8.23
C PRO A 78 -14.46 26.86 -8.56
N GLY A 79 -14.16 25.60 -8.88
CA GLY A 79 -15.11 24.49 -8.84
C GLY A 79 -15.02 23.75 -7.50
N PHE A 80 -16.17 23.36 -6.93
CA PHE A 80 -16.26 22.66 -5.66
C PHE A 80 -17.04 21.34 -5.78
N GLY A 81 -16.95 20.49 -4.75
CA GLY A 81 -17.69 19.23 -4.52
C GLY A 81 -18.99 19.09 -5.31
N ALA A 82 -18.93 18.34 -6.42
CA ALA A 82 -20.02 18.29 -7.39
C ALA A 82 -21.11 17.26 -7.01
N GLY A 83 -20.79 16.27 -6.19
CA GLY A 83 -21.80 15.49 -5.48
C GLY A 83 -22.40 16.30 -4.34
N ILE A 84 -21.56 16.70 -3.37
CA ILE A 84 -21.99 17.37 -2.13
C ILE A 84 -21.02 18.50 -1.78
N TYR A 85 -21.57 19.71 -1.59
CA TYR A 85 -20.88 20.82 -0.94
C TYR A 85 -21.34 20.89 0.52
N ASN A 86 -20.45 20.58 1.47
CA ASN A 86 -20.72 20.70 2.90
C ASN A 86 -20.19 22.03 3.45
N ASN A 87 -21.10 22.97 3.74
CA ASN A 87 -20.76 24.32 4.21
C ASN A 87 -20.48 24.36 5.73
N GLY A 88 -19.98 23.27 6.31
CA GLY A 88 -19.76 23.12 7.75
C GLY A 88 -20.93 22.50 8.52
N GLY A 89 -21.75 21.68 7.86
CA GLY A 89 -22.64 20.72 8.51
C GLY A 89 -21.93 19.41 8.87
N ASP A 90 -22.70 18.45 9.37
CA ASP A 90 -22.27 17.10 9.72
C ASP A 90 -22.83 16.10 8.70
N LEU A 91 -21.96 15.70 7.76
CA LEU A 91 -22.29 14.85 6.62
C LEU A 91 -21.96 13.38 6.94
N THR A 92 -22.97 12.50 6.93
CA THR A 92 -22.84 11.09 7.31
C THR A 92 -23.33 10.17 6.19
N LEU A 93 -22.49 9.21 5.77
CA LEU A 93 -22.82 8.24 4.72
C LEU A 93 -22.60 6.80 5.20
N PHE A 94 -23.61 5.96 5.00
CA PHE A 94 -23.58 4.52 5.29
C PHE A 94 -23.90 3.71 4.03
N ASN A 95 -23.02 2.77 3.68
CA ASN A 95 -23.21 1.85 2.55
C ASN A 95 -23.53 2.57 1.22
N CYS A 96 -22.99 3.77 1.01
CA CYS A 96 -23.28 4.62 -0.16
C CYS A 96 -22.18 4.53 -1.22
N THR A 97 -22.53 4.86 -2.47
CA THR A 97 -21.58 5.00 -3.58
C THR A 97 -21.53 6.45 -4.04
N LEU A 98 -20.33 7.00 -4.26
CA LEU A 98 -20.11 8.31 -4.85
C LEU A 98 -19.28 8.13 -6.13
N ALA A 99 -19.92 8.32 -7.29
CA ALA A 99 -19.35 7.93 -8.58
C ALA A 99 -19.37 9.07 -9.61
N ASN A 100 -18.34 9.16 -10.45
CA ASN A 100 -18.28 10.05 -11.63
C ASN A 100 -18.44 11.56 -11.35
N ASN A 101 -18.43 12.01 -10.08
CA ASN A 101 -18.69 13.42 -9.76
C ASN A 101 -17.49 14.28 -10.16
N SER A 102 -17.75 15.35 -10.92
CA SER A 102 -16.75 16.21 -11.55
C SER A 102 -16.86 17.67 -11.12
N SER A 103 -15.89 18.15 -10.34
CA SER A 103 -15.68 19.58 -10.11
C SER A 103 -14.62 20.11 -11.07
N VAL A 104 -14.90 21.27 -11.67
CA VAL A 104 -14.03 21.90 -12.67
C VAL A 104 -13.89 23.38 -12.36
N GLY A 105 -12.66 23.89 -12.33
CA GLY A 105 -12.41 25.32 -12.20
C GLY A 105 -12.76 26.08 -13.48
N GLY A 106 -13.21 27.33 -13.35
CA GLY A 106 -13.45 28.18 -14.51
C GLY A 106 -12.18 28.46 -15.30
N ASN A 107 -12.28 28.64 -16.61
CA ASN A 107 -11.16 29.12 -17.41
C ASN A 107 -10.93 30.62 -17.16
N GLY A 108 -9.67 31.06 -17.23
CA GLY A 108 -9.35 32.49 -17.22
C GLY A 108 -9.88 33.22 -18.46
N ALA A 109 -10.11 34.53 -18.34
CA ALA A 109 -10.62 35.34 -19.45
C ALA A 109 -9.72 35.25 -20.70
N ILE A 110 -10.36 35.10 -21.87
CA ILE A 110 -9.73 35.18 -23.19
C ILE A 110 -10.02 36.57 -23.76
N GLU A 111 -9.01 37.42 -23.77
CA GLU A 111 -9.11 38.81 -24.19
C GLU A 111 -8.99 38.94 -25.71
N THR A 112 -9.86 39.73 -26.33
CA THR A 112 -9.94 39.86 -27.79
C THR A 112 -9.45 41.20 -28.32
N SER A 113 -9.20 42.19 -27.46
CA SER A 113 -8.67 43.49 -27.87
C SER A 113 -7.15 43.59 -27.66
N SER A 114 -6.54 44.52 -28.41
CA SER A 114 -5.13 44.88 -28.27
C SER A 114 -4.85 45.47 -26.88
N PHE A 115 -3.71 45.08 -26.29
CA PHE A 115 -3.17 45.58 -25.01
C PHE A 115 -3.79 45.03 -23.71
N GLN A 116 -4.68 44.03 -23.80
CA GLN A 116 -5.22 43.33 -22.63
C GLN A 116 -4.43 42.06 -22.30
N HIS A 117 -4.51 41.63 -21.03
CA HIS A 117 -3.86 40.42 -20.51
C HIS A 117 -4.92 39.38 -20.10
N GLY A 118 -4.71 38.11 -20.47
CA GLY A 118 -5.59 37.01 -20.05
C GLY A 118 -5.70 36.81 -18.52
N GLY A 119 -6.68 36.03 -18.09
CA GLY A 119 -6.84 35.62 -16.67
C GLY A 119 -6.21 34.26 -16.33
N ALA A 120 -5.99 33.98 -15.05
CA ALA A 120 -5.58 32.65 -14.58
C ALA A 120 -6.77 31.68 -14.50
N GLY A 121 -6.50 30.37 -14.59
CA GLY A 121 -7.51 29.33 -14.40
C GLY A 121 -7.90 29.11 -12.94
N GLY A 122 -9.19 28.86 -12.69
CA GLY A 122 -9.74 28.59 -11.36
C GLY A 122 -9.38 27.19 -10.84
N THR A 123 -9.34 27.01 -9.52
CA THR A 123 -9.04 25.71 -8.90
C THR A 123 -10.24 24.76 -8.91
N ALA A 124 -10.04 23.45 -8.90
CA ALA A 124 -11.08 22.46 -8.57
C ALA A 124 -10.81 21.80 -7.20
N GLN A 125 -11.82 21.71 -6.35
CA GLN A 125 -11.69 21.31 -4.94
C GLN A 125 -12.77 20.28 -4.57
N GLY A 126 -12.41 18.99 -4.52
CA GLY A 126 -13.34 17.89 -4.28
C GLY A 126 -14.14 17.53 -5.53
N GLY A 127 -13.92 16.37 -6.15
CA GLY A 127 -14.80 15.90 -7.24
C GLY A 127 -16.20 15.52 -6.71
N ALA A 128 -16.24 14.66 -5.69
CA ALA A 128 -17.46 14.24 -5.01
C ALA A 128 -17.85 15.18 -3.86
N ILE A 129 -16.97 15.40 -2.88
CA ILE A 129 -17.27 16.13 -1.65
C ILE A 129 -16.29 17.28 -1.46
N PHE A 130 -16.81 18.47 -1.17
CA PHE A 130 -16.07 19.57 -0.58
C PHE A 130 -16.60 19.85 0.83
N SER A 131 -15.72 20.04 1.82
CA SER A 131 -16.09 20.38 3.19
C SER A 131 -15.35 21.63 3.65
N ALA A 132 -16.09 22.73 3.83
CA ALA A 132 -15.56 24.04 4.26
C ALA A 132 -15.14 24.07 5.75
N ALA A 133 -15.80 23.23 6.54
CA ALA A 133 -15.59 22.96 7.96
C ALA A 133 -16.37 21.67 8.30
N GLY A 134 -16.84 21.53 9.55
CA GLY A 134 -17.79 20.48 9.96
C GLY A 134 -17.19 19.09 9.99
N SER A 135 -18.03 18.06 9.83
CA SER A 135 -17.59 16.67 9.75
C SER A 135 -18.08 15.94 8.51
N VAL A 136 -17.30 14.95 8.09
CA VAL A 136 -17.62 14.02 6.99
C VAL A 136 -17.30 12.61 7.46
N TYR A 137 -18.32 11.77 7.65
CA TYR A 137 -18.21 10.40 8.10
C TYR A 137 -18.67 9.45 6.99
N LEU A 138 -17.77 8.58 6.50
CA LEU A 138 -18.10 7.50 5.56
C LEU A 138 -17.87 6.16 6.23
N SER A 139 -18.87 5.28 6.17
CA SER A 139 -18.78 3.89 6.62
C SER A 139 -19.27 2.93 5.54
N ASN A 140 -18.45 1.92 5.22
CA ASN A 140 -18.66 0.93 4.14
C ASN A 140 -18.99 1.56 2.76
N CYS A 141 -18.47 2.76 2.48
CA CYS A 141 -18.80 3.49 1.25
C CYS A 141 -17.82 3.17 0.11
N THR A 142 -18.29 3.35 -1.13
CA THR A 142 -17.44 3.33 -2.33
C THR A 142 -17.35 4.74 -2.91
N VAL A 143 -16.15 5.18 -3.24
CA VAL A 143 -15.86 6.52 -3.78
C VAL A 143 -14.99 6.33 -5.03
N SER A 144 -15.61 6.32 -6.20
CA SER A 144 -14.99 5.83 -7.43
C SER A 144 -15.07 6.82 -8.60
N ALA A 145 -14.00 6.91 -9.40
CA ALA A 145 -13.94 7.68 -10.65
C ALA A 145 -14.37 9.17 -10.55
N ASN A 146 -14.28 9.76 -9.35
CA ASN A 146 -14.56 11.19 -9.16
C ASN A 146 -13.35 12.02 -9.58
N ASN A 147 -13.58 13.22 -10.11
CA ASN A 147 -12.55 14.03 -10.76
C ASN A 147 -12.61 15.50 -10.32
N ALA A 148 -11.47 16.05 -9.91
CA ALA A 148 -11.25 17.49 -9.80
C ALA A 148 -10.34 17.94 -10.95
N THR A 149 -10.78 18.86 -11.80
CA THR A 149 -9.97 19.38 -12.93
C THR A 149 -9.82 20.90 -12.85
N GLY A 150 -8.59 21.39 -12.70
CA GLY A 150 -8.32 22.82 -12.70
C GLY A 150 -8.70 23.47 -14.04
N GLY A 151 -9.20 24.71 -14.00
CA GLY A 151 -9.52 25.47 -15.20
C GLY A 151 -8.25 25.89 -15.95
N ASN A 152 -8.37 26.12 -17.25
CA ASN A 152 -7.23 26.56 -18.06
C ASN A 152 -6.94 28.05 -17.86
N GLY A 153 -5.68 28.44 -17.98
CA GLY A 153 -5.31 29.85 -18.13
C GLY A 153 -5.89 30.43 -19.41
N GLY A 154 -6.25 31.71 -19.37
CA GLY A 154 -6.77 32.46 -20.51
C GLY A 154 -5.69 32.84 -21.52
N GLY A 155 -6.03 33.73 -22.45
CA GLY A 155 -5.07 34.26 -23.43
C GLY A 155 -5.35 35.72 -23.73
N GLY A 156 -4.30 36.49 -23.99
CA GLY A 156 -4.39 37.87 -24.47
C GLY A 156 -3.52 38.08 -25.71
N THR A 157 -3.36 39.34 -26.10
CA THR A 157 -2.56 39.74 -27.27
C THR A 157 -1.06 39.90 -26.96
N PHE A 158 -0.68 39.81 -25.68
CA PHE A 158 0.70 39.80 -25.21
C PHE A 158 1.16 38.39 -24.82
N SER A 159 2.45 38.24 -24.52
CA SER A 159 3.00 37.02 -23.91
C SER A 159 2.68 36.96 -22.42
N ASP A 160 1.42 36.65 -22.12
CA ASP A 160 0.88 36.62 -20.77
C ASP A 160 1.25 35.32 -20.05
N ASP A 161 2.08 35.41 -19.00
CA ASP A 161 2.40 34.29 -18.11
C ASP A 161 1.23 33.96 -17.15
N VAL A 162 0.07 33.59 -17.69
CA VAL A 162 -1.12 33.23 -16.89
C VAL A 162 -1.18 31.74 -16.54
N SER A 163 -1.39 31.45 -15.27
CA SER A 163 -1.32 30.10 -14.74
C SER A 163 -2.57 29.26 -15.04
N GLY A 164 -2.36 27.96 -15.25
CA GLY A 164 -3.44 26.97 -15.14
C GLY A 164 -3.89 26.81 -13.69
N GLY A 165 -5.18 26.54 -13.48
CA GLY A 165 -5.75 26.30 -12.17
C GLY A 165 -5.33 24.95 -11.59
N SER A 166 -5.23 24.84 -10.27
CA SER A 166 -4.84 23.59 -9.61
C SER A 166 -6.04 22.72 -9.23
N ALA A 167 -5.90 21.40 -9.25
CA ALA A 167 -6.88 20.45 -8.73
C ALA A 167 -6.49 19.92 -7.35
N SER A 168 -7.48 19.69 -6.49
CA SER A 168 -7.30 19.43 -5.07
C SER A 168 -8.36 18.46 -4.55
N GLY A 169 -7.95 17.25 -4.16
CA GLY A 169 -8.84 16.21 -3.67
C GLY A 169 -9.76 15.66 -4.76
N GLY A 170 -9.26 14.73 -5.59
CA GLY A 170 -10.00 14.24 -6.76
C GLY A 170 -11.39 13.68 -6.45
N ALA A 171 -11.59 13.08 -5.27
CA ALA A 171 -12.91 12.84 -4.71
C ALA A 171 -13.27 13.79 -3.57
N ILE A 172 -12.41 13.96 -2.56
CA ILE A 172 -12.75 14.68 -1.33
C ILE A 172 -11.75 15.81 -1.03
N TYR A 173 -12.23 17.02 -0.85
CA TYR A 173 -11.45 18.13 -0.28
C TYR A 173 -12.03 18.53 1.07
N GLY A 174 -11.19 18.51 2.11
CA GLY A 174 -11.56 18.95 3.45
C GLY A 174 -10.64 20.07 3.92
N THR A 175 -11.19 21.26 4.20
CA THR A 175 -10.47 22.36 4.83
C THR A 175 -10.99 22.57 6.26
N ASN A 176 -10.11 22.49 7.26
CA ASN A 176 -10.42 22.53 8.70
C ASN A 176 -11.50 21.54 9.19
N ALA A 177 -11.88 20.56 8.36
CA ALA A 177 -12.93 19.59 8.64
C ALA A 177 -12.42 18.37 9.43
N ARG A 178 -13.34 17.62 10.03
CA ARG A 178 -13.08 16.29 10.58
C ARG A 178 -13.58 15.21 9.63
N ILE A 179 -12.68 14.47 9.00
CA ILE A 179 -13.03 13.35 8.12
C ILE A 179 -12.75 12.01 8.81
N ILE A 180 -13.75 11.13 8.83
CA ILE A 180 -13.66 9.76 9.36
C ILE A 180 -14.03 8.80 8.24
N LEU A 181 -13.17 7.81 8.00
CA LEU A 181 -13.37 6.76 7.00
C LEU A 181 -13.29 5.39 7.70
N ILE A 182 -14.35 4.58 7.56
CA ILE A 182 -14.39 3.21 8.06
C ILE A 182 -14.76 2.29 6.90
N SER A 183 -13.94 1.25 6.66
CA SER A 183 -14.19 0.24 5.63
C SER A 183 -14.51 0.81 4.24
N THR A 184 -13.95 1.98 3.90
CA THR A 184 -14.35 2.76 2.72
C THR A 184 -13.32 2.61 1.60
N GLY A 185 -13.80 2.39 0.38
CA GLY A 185 -12.96 2.19 -0.82
C GLY A 185 -12.91 3.42 -1.71
N PHE A 186 -11.71 3.92 -2.00
CA PHE A 186 -11.42 5.02 -2.92
C PHE A 186 -10.70 4.47 -4.16
N SER A 187 -11.37 4.40 -5.31
CA SER A 187 -10.81 3.80 -6.53
C SER A 187 -10.82 4.73 -7.74
N SER A 188 -9.70 4.81 -8.45
CA SER A 188 -9.59 5.52 -9.75
C SER A 188 -10.02 7.00 -9.73
N ASN A 189 -9.96 7.67 -8.58
CA ASN A 189 -10.26 9.09 -8.49
C ASN A 189 -9.07 9.92 -9.00
N SER A 190 -9.34 11.10 -9.55
CA SER A 190 -8.35 11.92 -10.26
C SER A 190 -8.35 13.37 -9.81
N ALA A 191 -7.16 13.94 -9.58
CA ALA A 191 -6.93 15.37 -9.55
C ALA A 191 -6.06 15.75 -10.76
N SER A 192 -6.57 16.56 -11.68
CA SER A 192 -5.84 17.02 -12.87
C SER A 192 -5.65 18.54 -12.85
N GLY A 193 -4.42 19.00 -12.97
CA GLY A 193 -4.14 20.42 -13.21
C GLY A 193 -4.78 20.92 -14.52
N GLY A 194 -5.07 22.23 -14.57
CA GLY A 194 -5.48 22.93 -15.79
C GLY A 194 -4.27 23.36 -16.64
N ALA A 195 -4.47 23.48 -17.95
CA ALA A 195 -3.44 23.93 -18.87
C ALA A 195 -3.07 25.41 -18.62
N PRO A 196 -1.82 25.83 -18.89
CA PRO A 196 -1.42 27.23 -18.77
C PRO A 196 -2.03 28.08 -19.88
N GLY A 197 -2.09 29.38 -19.63
CA GLY A 197 -2.57 30.37 -20.59
C GLY A 197 -1.45 30.90 -21.50
N GLY A 198 -1.87 31.58 -22.57
CA GLY A 198 -1.00 32.19 -23.58
C GLY A 198 -0.39 31.19 -24.57
N ILE A 199 -0.83 31.20 -25.84
CA ILE A 199 -0.28 30.35 -26.92
C ILE A 199 0.83 31.09 -27.71
N GLY A 200 1.61 31.93 -27.02
CA GLY A 200 2.70 32.72 -27.59
C GLY A 200 4.02 31.94 -27.67
N PRO A 201 4.90 32.22 -28.66
CA PRO A 201 6.18 31.50 -28.82
C PRO A 201 7.31 31.98 -27.88
N SER A 202 7.05 32.97 -27.02
CA SER A 202 8.05 33.64 -26.17
C SER A 202 7.98 33.21 -24.70
N LEU A 203 6.87 33.47 -24.02
CA LEU A 203 6.63 33.19 -22.59
C LEU A 203 5.23 32.55 -22.44
N GLY A 204 5.03 31.71 -21.43
CA GLY A 204 3.74 31.07 -21.12
C GLY A 204 3.68 30.65 -19.65
N GLY A 205 2.51 30.77 -19.04
CA GLY A 205 2.38 30.68 -17.58
C GLY A 205 2.66 29.28 -16.99
N PRO A 206 2.76 29.18 -15.65
CA PRO A 206 2.92 27.88 -15.00
C PRO A 206 1.62 27.06 -15.09
N SER A 207 1.77 25.78 -15.37
CA SER A 207 0.65 24.84 -15.53
C SER A 207 0.09 24.43 -14.16
N GLY A 208 -1.19 24.09 -14.09
CA GLY A 208 -1.87 23.78 -12.83
C GLY A 208 -1.30 22.54 -12.13
N GLY A 209 -1.19 22.60 -10.80
CA GLY A 209 -0.77 21.46 -9.97
C GLY A 209 -1.93 20.51 -9.63
N ALA A 210 -1.58 19.30 -9.18
CA ALA A 210 -2.54 18.32 -8.67
C ALA A 210 -2.16 17.85 -7.26
N TYR A 211 -3.14 17.86 -6.36
CA TYR A 211 -2.94 17.66 -4.94
C TYR A 211 -3.97 16.65 -4.39
N GLY A 212 -3.55 15.44 -4.04
CA GLY A 212 -4.43 14.41 -3.49
C GLY A 212 -5.38 13.80 -4.53
N GLY A 213 -4.92 12.77 -5.26
CA GLY A 213 -5.71 12.14 -6.34
C GLY A 213 -7.06 11.56 -5.89
N SER A 214 -7.15 11.06 -4.65
CA SER A 214 -8.44 10.82 -3.98
C SER A 214 -8.85 11.94 -3.03
N MET A 215 -7.92 12.48 -2.25
CA MET A 215 -8.29 13.35 -1.12
C MET A 215 -7.20 14.37 -0.76
N TYR A 216 -7.60 15.60 -0.45
CA TYR A 216 -6.72 16.60 0.14
C TYR A 216 -7.33 17.12 1.46
N MET A 217 -6.59 16.94 2.55
CA MET A 217 -6.84 17.50 3.87
C MET A 217 -5.96 18.72 4.14
N ARG A 218 -6.58 19.89 4.36
CA ARG A 218 -5.93 21.15 4.71
C ARG A 218 -6.40 21.61 6.09
N GLY A 219 -5.58 21.41 7.12
CA GLY A 219 -6.01 21.56 8.51
C GLY A 219 -7.01 20.47 8.96
N GLY A 220 -7.46 20.56 10.21
CA GLY A 220 -8.42 19.59 10.78
C GLY A 220 -7.80 18.22 11.07
N ARG A 221 -8.64 17.16 11.02
CA ARG A 221 -8.20 15.77 11.25
C ARG A 221 -8.81 14.80 10.25
N LEU A 222 -8.00 13.89 9.76
CA LEU A 222 -8.40 12.67 9.06
C LEU A 222 -8.12 11.45 9.95
N SER A 223 -9.05 10.51 10.01
CA SER A 223 -8.85 9.18 10.58
C SER A 223 -9.48 8.14 9.67
N ALA A 224 -8.69 7.15 9.24
CA ALA A 224 -9.11 6.11 8.31
C ALA A 224 -8.80 4.72 8.90
N SER A 225 -9.79 3.84 8.88
CA SER A 225 -9.71 2.48 9.40
C SER A 225 -10.24 1.47 8.38
N ASN A 226 -9.52 0.36 8.20
CA ASN A 226 -9.86 -0.72 7.24
C ASN A 226 -10.16 -0.23 5.80
N SER A 227 -9.63 0.94 5.42
CA SER A 227 -10.03 1.66 4.21
C SER A 227 -8.99 1.48 3.10
N THR A 228 -9.42 1.46 1.84
CA THR A 228 -8.54 1.17 0.70
C THR A 228 -8.51 2.35 -0.27
N PHE A 229 -7.32 2.73 -0.71
CA PHE A 229 -7.06 3.74 -1.73
C PHE A 229 -6.33 3.05 -2.89
N SER A 230 -7.02 2.80 -4.00
CA SER A 230 -6.50 2.06 -5.15
C SER A 230 -6.51 2.87 -6.45
N SER A 231 -5.38 2.88 -7.16
CA SER A 231 -5.24 3.45 -8.51
C SER A 231 -5.70 4.92 -8.65
N ASN A 232 -5.65 5.71 -7.58
CA ASN A 232 -5.96 7.14 -7.62
C ASN A 232 -4.76 7.91 -8.20
N ILE A 233 -5.03 9.04 -8.86
CA ILE A 233 -4.02 9.78 -9.64
C ILE A 233 -4.04 11.27 -9.31
N ALA A 234 -2.87 11.82 -8.95
CA ALA A 234 -2.62 13.25 -9.00
C ALA A 234 -1.76 13.56 -10.24
N ALA A 235 -2.34 14.24 -11.23
CA ALA A 235 -1.72 14.57 -12.51
C ALA A 235 -1.53 16.09 -12.67
N GLY A 236 -0.30 16.57 -12.52
CA GLY A 236 0.05 17.95 -12.85
C GLY A 236 -0.05 18.19 -14.35
N ALA A 237 -0.48 19.39 -14.77
CA ALA A 237 -0.69 19.68 -16.20
C ALA A 237 0.62 19.74 -17.01
N ASP A 238 0.62 19.11 -18.18
CA ASP A 238 1.71 19.12 -19.17
C ASP A 238 1.88 20.52 -19.81
N LEU A 239 3.12 20.94 -20.09
CA LEU A 239 3.43 22.16 -20.84
C LEU A 239 3.44 21.89 -22.36
N PRO A 240 2.72 22.67 -23.18
CA PRO A 240 2.81 22.56 -24.64
C PRO A 240 4.23 22.76 -25.17
N SER A 241 4.65 21.93 -26.13
CA SER A 241 6.03 21.88 -26.67
C SER A 241 6.56 23.19 -27.30
N ILE A 242 5.70 24.19 -27.53
CA ILE A 242 6.07 25.52 -28.05
C ILE A 242 6.55 26.48 -26.94
N VAL A 243 6.13 26.26 -25.69
CA VAL A 243 6.37 27.18 -24.57
C VAL A 243 7.82 27.07 -24.08
N ARG A 244 8.59 28.16 -24.21
CA ARG A 244 10.03 28.16 -23.89
C ARG A 244 10.28 28.25 -22.38
N SER A 245 9.67 29.21 -21.70
CA SER A 245 9.69 29.38 -20.24
C SER A 245 8.29 29.23 -19.65
N GLY A 246 8.21 28.67 -18.43
CA GLY A 246 6.97 28.33 -17.72
C GLY A 246 7.21 27.08 -16.86
N ALA A 247 6.42 26.82 -15.83
CA ALA A 247 6.51 25.57 -15.05
C ALA A 247 5.47 24.54 -15.52
N VAL A 248 5.78 23.25 -15.40
CA VAL A 248 4.76 22.19 -15.51
C VAL A 248 4.03 22.06 -14.17
N GLY A 249 2.87 21.40 -14.17
CA GLY A 249 2.14 21.14 -12.93
C GLY A 249 2.93 20.19 -12.01
N PRO A 250 3.12 20.52 -10.73
CA PRO A 250 3.56 19.54 -9.73
C PRO A 250 2.44 18.53 -9.43
N ALA A 251 2.81 17.39 -8.85
CA ALA A 251 1.87 16.42 -8.31
C ALA A 251 2.25 16.00 -6.90
N GLU A 252 1.35 16.15 -5.93
CA GLU A 252 1.58 15.77 -4.53
C GLU A 252 0.47 14.86 -4.00
N GLY A 253 0.82 13.68 -3.51
CA GLY A 253 -0.13 12.71 -2.95
C GLY A 253 -0.98 12.02 -4.02
N GLY A 254 -0.48 10.96 -4.64
CA GLY A 254 -1.22 10.22 -5.67
C GLY A 254 -2.57 9.68 -5.18
N ALA A 255 -2.67 9.31 -3.90
CA ALA A 255 -3.95 9.16 -3.20
C ALA A 255 -4.28 10.37 -2.33
N ILE A 256 -3.40 10.77 -1.40
CA ILE A 256 -3.73 11.72 -0.34
C ILE A 256 -2.67 12.79 -0.18
N PHE A 257 -3.09 14.06 -0.14
CA PHE A 257 -2.28 15.19 0.29
C PHE A 257 -2.75 15.72 1.65
N ILE A 258 -1.79 16.10 2.50
CA ILE A 258 -2.03 16.50 3.90
C ILE A 258 -1.21 17.76 4.16
N THR A 259 -1.85 18.89 4.49
CA THR A 259 -1.14 20.12 4.91
C THR A 259 -1.71 20.66 6.22
N ASN A 260 -0.84 20.94 7.20
CA ASN A 260 -1.20 21.47 8.54
C ASN A 260 -2.28 20.66 9.29
N ALA A 261 -2.52 19.41 8.92
CA ALA A 261 -3.55 18.53 9.48
C ALA A 261 -2.93 17.36 10.26
N THR A 262 -3.74 16.69 11.09
CA THR A 262 -3.39 15.38 11.65
C THR A 262 -4.09 14.28 10.86
N ALA A 263 -3.35 13.28 10.39
CA ALA A 263 -3.87 12.12 9.67
C ALA A 263 -3.45 10.81 10.35
N GLU A 264 -4.36 9.84 10.36
CA GLU A 264 -4.22 8.56 11.03
C GLU A 264 -4.78 7.45 10.13
N PHE A 265 -3.97 6.43 9.84
CA PHE A 265 -4.34 5.31 8.99
C PHE A 265 -4.10 3.99 9.74
N VAL A 266 -5.18 3.25 10.00
CA VAL A 266 -5.15 1.98 10.74
C VAL A 266 -5.66 0.88 9.83
N ARG A 267 -4.90 -0.21 9.67
CA ARG A 267 -5.27 -1.39 8.83
C ARG A 267 -5.73 -1.01 7.42
N SER A 268 -5.16 0.04 6.85
CA SER A 268 -5.60 0.64 5.59
C SER A 268 -4.62 0.30 4.46
N LEU A 269 -5.11 0.30 3.22
CA LEU A 269 -4.36 -0.17 2.05
C LEU A 269 -4.21 0.94 1.00
N PHE A 270 -2.99 1.11 0.47
CA PHE A 270 -2.65 2.02 -0.60
C PHE A 270 -2.04 1.24 -1.74
N VAL A 271 -2.76 1.09 -2.85
CA VAL A 271 -2.38 0.20 -3.96
C VAL A 271 -2.32 0.99 -5.27
N THR A 272 -1.20 0.90 -5.99
CA THR A 272 -1.03 1.45 -7.37
C THR A 272 -1.42 2.92 -7.58
N ASN A 273 -1.46 3.73 -6.52
CA ASN A 273 -1.72 5.16 -6.65
C ASN A 273 -0.51 5.86 -7.28
N THR A 274 -0.77 6.93 -8.06
CA THR A 274 0.29 7.60 -8.83
C THR A 274 0.28 9.11 -8.64
N ALA A 275 1.41 9.67 -8.20
CA ALA A 275 1.74 11.08 -8.37
C ALA A 275 2.51 11.26 -9.69
N LEU A 276 1.99 12.07 -10.60
CA LEU A 276 2.45 12.24 -11.97
C LEU A 276 2.62 13.73 -12.26
N SER A 277 3.84 14.26 -12.24
CA SER A 277 4.01 15.68 -12.61
C SER A 277 3.80 15.88 -14.11
N GLY A 278 3.54 17.12 -14.51
CA GLY A 278 3.33 17.48 -15.90
C GLY A 278 4.57 17.25 -16.76
N LYS A 279 4.37 16.87 -18.03
CA LYS A 279 5.45 16.68 -19.00
C LYS A 279 5.86 17.99 -19.63
N LYS A 280 7.16 18.12 -19.93
CA LYS A 280 7.64 19.03 -20.96
C LYS A 280 8.74 18.36 -21.78
N SER A 281 8.72 18.59 -23.10
CA SER A 281 9.73 18.07 -24.04
C SER A 281 11.01 18.92 -24.11
N LEU A 282 11.13 19.98 -23.31
CA LEU A 282 12.19 21.00 -23.38
C LEU A 282 12.85 21.24 -22.02
N ASN A 283 13.97 21.95 -22.01
CA ASN A 283 14.77 22.25 -20.82
C ASN A 283 14.07 23.19 -19.80
N GLY A 284 14.58 23.19 -18.56
CA GLY A 284 14.50 24.32 -17.63
C GLY A 284 13.16 24.54 -16.93
N THR A 285 12.40 23.48 -16.67
CA THR A 285 11.07 23.59 -16.05
C THR A 285 10.87 22.56 -14.95
N VAL A 286 10.92 22.99 -13.70
CA VAL A 286 10.71 22.12 -12.53
C VAL A 286 9.31 21.51 -12.55
N GLY A 287 9.23 20.20 -12.39
CA GLY A 287 7.98 19.44 -12.25
C GLY A 287 8.14 18.28 -11.30
N TYR A 288 7.96 18.52 -10.00
CA TYR A 288 8.17 17.49 -8.97
C TYR A 288 6.94 16.61 -8.76
N ALA A 289 7.18 15.34 -8.44
CA ALA A 289 6.16 14.38 -8.05
C ALA A 289 6.48 13.83 -6.65
N ASN A 290 5.65 14.19 -5.66
CA ASN A 290 5.87 13.88 -4.25
C ASN A 290 4.80 12.91 -3.73
N GLY A 291 5.20 11.79 -3.12
CA GLY A 291 4.29 10.89 -2.40
C GLY A 291 3.34 10.13 -3.32
N GLY A 292 3.78 9.01 -3.90
CA GLY A 292 2.98 8.21 -4.82
C GLY A 292 1.66 7.69 -4.22
N ALA A 293 1.65 7.40 -2.92
CA ALA A 293 0.41 7.28 -2.14
C ALA A 293 0.11 8.56 -1.36
N ILE A 294 1.01 8.97 -0.46
CA ILE A 294 0.77 10.08 0.48
C ILE A 294 1.90 11.11 0.41
N CYS A 295 1.54 12.38 0.29
CA CYS A 295 2.45 13.49 0.60
C CYS A 295 1.97 14.23 1.86
N ASN A 296 2.87 14.37 2.84
CA ASN A 296 2.57 14.86 4.18
C ASN A 296 3.38 16.12 4.53
N GLN A 297 2.65 17.19 4.83
CA GLN A 297 3.13 18.45 5.38
C GLN A 297 2.37 18.74 6.69
N GLY A 298 2.17 17.69 7.51
CA GLY A 298 1.44 17.69 8.78
C GLY A 298 1.89 16.53 9.70
N THR A 299 1.00 16.06 10.56
CA THR A 299 1.28 14.92 11.46
C THR A 299 0.63 13.66 10.90
N LEU A 300 1.44 12.68 10.52
CA LEU A 300 0.99 11.42 9.91
C LEU A 300 1.31 10.22 10.80
N SER A 301 0.27 9.50 11.24
CA SER A 301 0.40 8.20 11.92
C SER A 301 -0.15 7.09 11.03
N ILE A 302 0.61 6.00 10.91
CA ILE A 302 0.27 4.82 10.12
C ILE A 302 0.52 3.58 10.97
N SER A 303 -0.50 2.76 11.19
CA SER A 303 -0.39 1.48 11.90
C SER A 303 -1.04 0.32 11.15
N SER A 304 -0.42 -0.86 11.22
CA SER A 304 -0.92 -2.11 10.63
C SER A 304 -1.29 -2.01 9.14
N SER A 305 -0.68 -1.12 8.36
CA SER A 305 -1.18 -0.67 7.04
C SER A 305 -0.24 -1.01 5.88
N GLY A 306 -0.80 -1.18 4.68
CA GLY A 306 -0.10 -1.69 3.50
C GLY A 306 0.02 -0.66 2.38
N PHE A 307 1.21 -0.56 1.78
CA PHE A 307 1.52 0.34 0.67
C PHE A 307 2.19 -0.44 -0.46
N TYR A 308 1.46 -0.73 -1.53
CA TYR A 308 1.87 -1.67 -2.58
C TYR A 308 1.86 -1.05 -3.97
N GLY A 309 3.02 -1.04 -4.64
CA GLY A 309 3.12 -0.62 -6.05
C GLY A 309 2.77 0.84 -6.35
N ASN A 310 2.75 1.71 -5.34
CA ASN A 310 2.49 3.15 -5.53
C ASN A 310 3.69 3.81 -6.21
N ARG A 311 3.45 4.91 -6.93
CA ARG A 311 4.46 5.50 -7.82
C ARG A 311 4.49 7.02 -7.81
N ALA A 312 5.67 7.60 -7.74
CA ALA A 312 5.91 9.02 -8.00
C ALA A 312 6.80 9.20 -9.24
N VAL A 313 6.32 9.89 -10.27
CA VAL A 313 7.05 10.11 -11.54
C VAL A 313 7.15 11.59 -11.88
N GLY A 314 8.37 12.11 -11.86
CA GLY A 314 8.69 13.40 -12.45
C GLY A 314 8.68 13.32 -13.99
N ARG A 315 8.08 14.30 -14.67
CA ARG A 315 8.07 14.40 -16.16
C ARG A 315 8.50 15.79 -16.68
N GLY A 316 8.84 16.73 -15.78
CA GLY A 316 9.22 18.11 -16.11
C GLY A 316 10.73 18.29 -16.35
N GLY A 317 11.16 18.20 -17.61
CA GLY A 317 12.51 18.59 -18.04
C GLY A 317 13.64 17.91 -17.25
N SER A 318 14.76 18.61 -17.05
CA SER A 318 15.95 18.11 -16.32
C SER A 318 15.92 18.32 -14.80
N GLU A 319 14.83 18.89 -14.25
CA GLU A 319 14.76 19.33 -12.85
C GLU A 319 13.54 18.76 -12.09
N GLY A 320 12.66 18.04 -12.79
CA GLY A 320 11.49 17.36 -12.23
C GLY A 320 11.83 16.10 -11.44
N TYR A 321 12.35 16.28 -10.22
CA TYR A 321 12.64 15.16 -9.33
C TYR A 321 11.35 14.40 -8.92
N GLY A 322 11.49 13.10 -8.71
CA GLY A 322 10.48 12.30 -8.01
C GLY A 322 10.91 12.09 -6.56
N ALA A 323 9.97 12.15 -5.61
CA ALA A 323 10.24 11.88 -4.20
C ALA A 323 9.15 11.06 -3.49
N GLY A 324 9.53 9.97 -2.80
CA GLY A 324 8.64 9.17 -1.95
C GLY A 324 7.64 8.32 -2.75
N GLY A 325 8.07 7.17 -3.26
CA GLY A 325 7.20 6.29 -4.07
C GLY A 325 5.95 5.80 -3.33
N ALA A 326 6.05 5.53 -2.02
CA ALA A 326 4.88 5.41 -1.14
C ALA A 326 4.58 6.74 -0.45
N VAL A 327 5.52 7.22 0.37
CA VAL A 327 5.31 8.37 1.27
C VAL A 327 6.40 9.42 1.09
N SER A 328 6.00 10.67 0.90
CA SER A 328 6.88 11.84 1.05
C SER A 328 6.42 12.64 2.27
N THR A 329 7.34 13.01 3.17
CA THR A 329 7.01 13.79 4.38
C THR A 329 8.01 14.91 4.64
N SER A 330 7.52 16.13 4.83
CA SER A 330 8.31 17.28 5.31
C SER A 330 8.09 17.60 6.80
N ALA A 331 7.24 16.82 7.46
CA ALA A 331 6.86 16.99 8.85
C ALA A 331 6.94 15.63 9.58
N SER A 332 6.03 15.34 10.52
CA SER A 332 6.12 14.16 11.38
C SER A 332 5.49 12.92 10.74
N LEU A 333 6.21 11.79 10.76
CA LEU A 333 5.75 10.47 10.35
C LEU A 333 6.01 9.41 11.43
N THR A 334 4.95 8.71 11.86
CA THR A 334 5.03 7.49 12.65
C THR A 334 4.52 6.30 11.83
N LEU A 335 5.28 5.22 11.74
CA LEU A 335 4.97 4.02 10.95
C LEU A 335 5.20 2.75 11.79
N VAL A 336 4.13 2.00 12.08
CA VAL A 336 4.16 0.85 13.00
C VAL A 336 3.44 -0.37 12.41
N ASP A 337 3.95 -1.58 12.60
CA ASP A 337 3.35 -2.86 12.16
C ASP A 337 2.97 -2.91 10.66
N SER A 338 3.67 -2.15 9.82
CA SER A 338 3.22 -1.78 8.47
C SER A 338 4.16 -2.29 7.36
N ALA A 339 3.62 -2.47 6.15
CA ALA A 339 4.39 -2.94 4.99
C ALA A 339 4.39 -1.93 3.84
N LEU A 340 5.58 -1.52 3.39
CA LEU A 340 5.79 -0.74 2.16
C LEU A 340 6.53 -1.61 1.16
N ALA A 341 5.83 -2.13 0.14
CA ALA A 341 6.41 -3.04 -0.83
C ALA A 341 6.22 -2.66 -2.30
N GLY A 342 7.27 -2.82 -3.11
CA GLY A 342 7.21 -2.62 -4.57
C GLY A 342 6.91 -1.19 -5.02
N ASN A 343 6.97 -0.19 -4.12
CA ASN A 343 6.71 1.21 -4.46
C ASN A 343 7.92 1.79 -5.22
N SER A 344 7.66 2.75 -6.10
CA SER A 344 8.68 3.24 -7.03
C SER A 344 8.68 4.76 -7.17
N VAL A 345 9.88 5.32 -7.32
CA VAL A 345 10.06 6.73 -7.66
C VAL A 345 10.96 6.84 -8.88
N GLN A 346 10.57 7.70 -9.83
CA GLN A 346 11.33 8.02 -11.03
C GLN A 346 11.49 9.54 -11.15
N GLY A 347 12.73 10.01 -11.24
CA GLY A 347 13.04 11.38 -11.66
C GLY A 347 12.83 11.57 -13.17
N SER A 348 12.57 12.80 -13.60
CA SER A 348 12.27 13.11 -15.00
C SER A 348 13.43 12.82 -15.96
N GLU A 349 13.08 12.26 -17.12
CA GLU A 349 13.97 12.08 -18.26
C GLU A 349 14.44 13.44 -18.78
N GLY A 350 15.74 13.55 -19.05
CA GLY A 350 16.35 14.73 -19.63
C GLY A 350 15.84 14.96 -21.06
N GLY A 351 15.37 16.17 -21.34
CA GLY A 351 14.94 16.57 -22.68
C GLY A 351 16.12 16.75 -23.65
N ALA A 352 15.80 17.06 -24.91
CA ALA A 352 16.76 17.52 -25.90
C ALA A 352 16.21 18.75 -26.62
N GLN A 353 17.03 19.78 -26.83
CA GLN A 353 16.61 21.04 -27.43
C GLN A 353 17.76 21.69 -28.21
N SER A 354 17.48 22.12 -29.45
CA SER A 354 18.46 22.76 -30.35
C SER A 354 19.76 21.97 -30.54
N GLY A 355 19.69 20.63 -30.45
CA GLY A 355 20.84 19.73 -30.55
C GLY A 355 21.55 19.40 -29.23
N PHE A 356 21.25 20.13 -28.15
CA PHE A 356 21.82 19.87 -26.81
C PHE A 356 21.00 18.83 -26.05
N ALA A 357 21.71 17.94 -25.35
CA ALA A 357 21.17 17.04 -24.33
C ALA A 357 21.06 17.76 -22.98
N PHE A 358 20.04 17.42 -22.19
CA PHE A 358 19.88 17.86 -20.80
C PHE A 358 19.92 16.67 -19.84
N PRO A 359 20.41 16.84 -18.61
CA PRO A 359 20.56 15.73 -17.68
C PRO A 359 19.19 15.23 -17.19
N GLY A 360 19.15 13.98 -16.72
CA GLY A 360 17.97 13.46 -16.02
C GLY A 360 17.90 13.98 -14.58
N ALA A 361 16.69 14.12 -14.03
CA ALA A 361 16.47 14.52 -12.65
C ALA A 361 16.56 13.31 -11.68
N PRO A 362 16.89 13.53 -10.39
CA PRO A 362 17.02 12.44 -9.43
C PRO A 362 15.68 11.82 -8.97
N GLY A 363 15.73 10.55 -8.59
CA GLY A 363 14.67 9.83 -7.87
C GLY A 363 15.05 9.62 -6.41
N MET A 364 14.17 10.00 -5.47
CA MET A 364 14.46 10.10 -4.04
C MET A 364 13.48 9.29 -3.19
N GLY A 365 13.91 8.26 -2.48
CA GLY A 365 13.04 7.52 -1.55
C GLY A 365 12.02 6.62 -2.27
N GLY A 366 12.42 5.39 -2.65
CA GLY A 366 11.52 4.44 -3.32
C GLY A 366 10.31 4.06 -2.48
N GLY A 367 10.54 3.74 -1.20
CA GLY A 367 9.48 3.70 -0.19
C GLY A 367 9.18 5.09 0.35
N ILE A 368 10.12 5.67 1.11
CA ILE A 368 9.93 6.89 1.89
C ILE A 368 10.94 7.98 1.52
N PHE A 369 10.48 9.21 1.35
CA PHE A 369 11.33 10.41 1.39
C PHE A 369 11.02 11.23 2.65
N ASN A 370 12.03 11.45 3.50
CA ASN A 370 11.90 12.24 4.73
C ASN A 370 12.70 13.55 4.66
N GLN A 371 12.00 14.67 4.86
CA GLN A 371 12.58 15.99 5.13
C GLN A 371 12.24 16.50 6.54
N GLY A 372 11.39 15.80 7.29
CA GLY A 372 11.04 16.12 8.67
C GLY A 372 11.67 15.14 9.68
N VAL A 373 10.82 14.53 10.50
CA VAL A 373 11.19 13.52 11.51
C VAL A 373 10.35 12.26 11.28
N ALA A 374 10.99 11.09 11.27
CA ALA A 374 10.28 9.81 11.14
C ALA A 374 10.65 8.81 12.25
N ALA A 375 9.65 8.11 12.78
CA ALA A 375 9.79 6.96 13.67
C ALA A 375 9.16 5.74 13.02
N ILE A 376 9.94 4.67 12.86
CA ILE A 376 9.54 3.46 12.14
C ILE A 376 9.83 2.24 13.01
N THR A 377 8.80 1.45 13.30
CA THR A 377 8.86 0.31 14.23
C THR A 377 8.14 -0.90 13.64
N ASN A 378 8.60 -2.12 13.90
CA ASN A 378 7.90 -3.37 13.51
C ASN A 378 7.45 -3.40 12.03
N SER A 379 8.23 -2.83 11.11
CA SER A 379 7.74 -2.60 9.74
C SER A 379 8.64 -3.28 8.70
N THR A 380 8.04 -3.83 7.65
CA THR A 380 8.76 -4.40 6.51
C THR A 380 8.71 -3.40 5.34
N ILE A 381 9.86 -2.89 4.94
CA ILE A 381 10.00 -2.00 3.78
C ILE A 381 10.85 -2.75 2.75
N ALA A 382 10.21 -3.30 1.71
CA ALA A 382 10.86 -4.25 0.82
C ALA A 382 10.61 -4.02 -0.68
N GLN A 383 11.54 -4.43 -1.54
CA GLN A 383 11.36 -4.40 -3.01
C GLN A 383 11.06 -3.01 -3.62
N ASN A 384 11.29 -1.92 -2.88
CA ASN A 384 11.03 -0.56 -3.37
C ASN A 384 12.20 -0.04 -4.23
N MET A 385 11.91 0.85 -5.18
CA MET A 385 12.84 1.29 -6.23
C MET A 385 12.97 2.81 -6.30
N ALA A 386 14.20 3.33 -6.20
CA ALA A 386 14.52 4.72 -6.47
C ALA A 386 15.34 4.87 -7.76
N ARG A 387 14.67 5.25 -8.86
CA ARG A 387 15.29 5.45 -10.16
C ARG A 387 15.51 6.93 -10.49
N GLY A 388 16.72 7.30 -10.86
CA GLY A 388 16.99 8.58 -11.51
C GLY A 388 16.57 8.57 -12.98
N GLY A 389 16.16 9.72 -13.51
CA GLY A 389 15.78 9.87 -14.91
C GLY A 389 16.97 9.67 -15.85
N ASP A 390 16.72 9.09 -17.03
CA ASP A 390 17.74 8.94 -18.07
C ASP A 390 18.05 10.30 -18.72
N SER A 391 19.27 10.47 -19.23
CA SER A 391 19.72 11.70 -19.90
C SER A 391 19.08 11.88 -21.28
N GLY A 392 18.92 13.12 -21.72
CA GLY A 392 18.55 13.41 -23.10
C GLY A 392 19.60 12.98 -24.13
N ALA A 393 19.14 12.63 -25.34
CA ALA A 393 19.98 12.36 -26.49
C ALA A 393 20.13 13.62 -27.36
N GLY A 394 21.32 14.23 -27.36
CA GLY A 394 21.68 15.34 -28.23
C GLY A 394 22.18 14.88 -29.59
N ILE A 395 22.49 15.83 -30.48
CA ILE A 395 23.04 15.54 -31.82
C ILE A 395 24.50 15.06 -31.75
N SER A 396 25.25 15.51 -30.74
CA SER A 396 26.69 15.25 -30.61
C SER A 396 27.14 14.80 -29.21
N SER A 397 26.23 14.70 -28.23
CA SER A 397 26.52 14.23 -26.87
C SER A 397 25.29 13.69 -26.16
N MET A 398 25.53 12.85 -25.14
CA MET A 398 24.57 12.56 -24.07
C MET A 398 24.92 13.42 -22.86
N ALA A 399 23.93 13.80 -22.06
CA ALA A 399 24.14 14.49 -20.79
C ALA A 399 24.27 13.50 -19.62
N ALA A 400 24.40 13.99 -18.39
CA ALA A 400 24.43 13.14 -17.20
C ALA A 400 23.07 12.46 -16.94
N GLY A 401 23.09 11.21 -16.47
CA GLY A 401 21.90 10.57 -15.89
C GLY A 401 21.58 11.15 -14.51
N GLY A 402 20.31 11.13 -14.10
CA GLY A 402 19.90 11.53 -12.75
C GLY A 402 20.22 10.46 -11.70
N ASP A 403 20.44 10.86 -10.45
CA ASP A 403 20.75 9.91 -9.37
C ASP A 403 19.53 9.11 -8.91
N GLY A 404 19.71 7.81 -8.67
CA GLY A 404 18.78 6.98 -7.89
C GLY A 404 19.24 6.94 -6.43
N THR A 405 18.37 7.32 -5.49
CA THR A 405 18.77 7.55 -4.09
C THR A 405 17.76 7.03 -3.06
N GLY A 406 18.21 6.17 -2.13
CA GLY A 406 17.39 5.64 -1.03
C GLY A 406 16.22 4.76 -1.50
N GLY A 407 16.47 3.51 -1.91
CA GLY A 407 15.41 2.61 -2.38
C GLY A 407 14.35 2.32 -1.31
N SER A 408 14.74 1.97 -0.07
CA SER A 408 13.80 1.93 1.06
C SER A 408 13.43 3.35 1.52
N LEU A 409 14.43 4.14 1.92
CA LEU A 409 14.25 5.47 2.49
C LEU A 409 15.42 6.40 2.14
N PHE A 410 15.10 7.64 1.79
CA PHE A 410 16.06 8.74 1.75
C PHE A 410 15.71 9.80 2.81
N ASN A 411 16.58 9.95 3.80
CA ASN A 411 16.58 11.07 4.75
C ASN A 411 17.38 12.27 4.22
N ARG A 412 16.67 13.39 4.04
CA ARG A 412 17.20 14.74 3.85
C ARG A 412 16.80 15.69 4.99
N GLY A 413 16.06 15.16 5.98
CA GLY A 413 15.48 15.88 7.11
C GLY A 413 16.35 15.90 8.37
N VAL A 414 15.69 15.93 9.52
CA VAL A 414 16.32 16.09 10.85
C VAL A 414 16.77 14.73 11.40
N SER A 415 15.85 13.76 11.48
CA SER A 415 16.15 12.43 12.01
C SER A 415 15.18 11.35 11.54
N VAL A 416 15.68 10.11 11.50
CA VAL A 416 14.88 8.89 11.36
C VAL A 416 15.33 7.90 12.43
N ALA A 417 14.38 7.29 13.15
CA ALA A 417 14.63 6.20 14.09
C ALA A 417 13.95 4.91 13.59
N PHE A 418 14.73 3.83 13.49
CA PHE A 418 14.28 2.48 13.15
C PHE A 418 14.46 1.55 14.36
N ALA A 419 13.40 0.83 14.75
CA ALA A 419 13.43 -0.19 15.81
C ALA A 419 12.69 -1.46 15.37
N ASN A 420 13.37 -2.62 15.34
CA ASN A 420 12.78 -3.88 14.86
C ASN A 420 12.17 -3.77 13.44
N VAL A 421 12.96 -3.28 12.47
CA VAL A 421 12.52 -3.04 11.07
C VAL A 421 13.30 -3.89 10.09
N THR A 422 12.62 -4.41 9.06
CA THR A 422 13.26 -5.16 7.96
C THR A 422 13.26 -4.34 6.66
N LEU A 423 14.45 -4.00 6.18
CA LEU A 423 14.71 -3.17 4.99
C LEU A 423 15.42 -4.00 3.91
N ALA A 424 14.67 -4.80 3.13
CA ALA A 424 15.26 -5.84 2.26
C ALA A 424 14.83 -5.78 0.78
N ASP A 425 15.69 -6.23 -0.13
CA ASP A 425 15.48 -6.26 -1.58
C ASP A 425 15.20 -4.88 -2.24
N ASN A 426 15.50 -3.78 -1.55
CA ASN A 426 15.25 -2.41 -2.06
C ASN A 426 16.43 -1.92 -2.91
N ASN A 427 16.16 -1.07 -3.90
CA ASN A 427 17.14 -0.73 -4.93
C ASN A 427 17.18 0.75 -5.27
N ALA A 428 18.38 1.26 -5.52
CA ALA A 428 18.63 2.60 -6.02
C ALA A 428 19.36 2.49 -7.35
N LEU A 429 18.83 3.10 -8.41
CA LEU A 429 19.33 2.95 -9.79
C LEU A 429 19.48 4.33 -10.43
N GLY A 430 20.73 4.72 -10.70
CA GLY A 430 21.02 5.91 -11.50
C GLY A 430 20.52 5.76 -12.93
N GLY A 431 20.07 6.88 -13.51
CA GLY A 431 19.64 6.95 -14.90
C GLY A 431 20.79 6.77 -15.88
N VAL A 432 20.47 6.32 -17.09
CA VAL A 432 21.43 6.19 -18.20
C VAL A 432 21.94 7.57 -18.63
N GLY A 433 23.23 7.72 -18.87
CA GLY A 433 23.82 8.97 -19.34
C GLY A 433 25.34 8.90 -19.50
N ASN A 434 25.96 10.04 -19.78
CA ASN A 434 27.41 10.22 -19.79
C ASN A 434 27.83 11.46 -18.98
N PRO A 435 28.24 11.31 -17.70
CA PRO A 435 28.25 10.06 -16.93
C PRO A 435 26.83 9.53 -16.64
N ALA A 436 26.71 8.23 -16.35
CA ALA A 436 25.48 7.69 -15.78
C ALA A 436 25.25 8.27 -14.37
N GLY A 437 23.99 8.34 -13.95
CA GLY A 437 23.63 8.83 -12.61
C GLY A 437 24.16 7.91 -11.51
N ALA A 438 24.34 8.45 -10.31
CA ALA A 438 24.77 7.66 -9.17
C ALA A 438 23.66 6.74 -8.65
N SER A 439 24.04 5.61 -8.08
CA SER A 439 23.16 4.67 -7.38
C SER A 439 23.56 4.66 -5.91
N LEU A 440 22.78 5.31 -5.04
CA LEU A 440 23.22 5.64 -3.67
C LEU A 440 22.20 5.19 -2.61
N GLY A 441 22.54 4.13 -1.87
CA GLY A 441 21.70 3.55 -0.82
C GLY A 441 20.47 2.86 -1.41
N GLY A 442 20.62 1.62 -1.87
CA GLY A 442 19.50 0.76 -2.25
C GLY A 442 18.54 0.51 -1.08
N GLY A 443 19.07 0.32 0.13
CA GLY A 443 18.29 0.44 1.35
C GLY A 443 18.13 1.91 1.77
N LEU A 444 19.14 2.44 2.45
CA LEU A 444 19.07 3.72 3.17
C LEU A 444 20.03 4.78 2.61
N ARG A 445 19.51 6.00 2.41
CA ARG A 445 20.30 7.19 2.07
C ARG A 445 20.14 8.27 3.15
N SER A 446 21.25 8.85 3.63
CA SER A 446 21.23 10.03 4.53
C SER A 446 22.14 11.15 4.03
N THR A 447 21.59 12.29 3.59
CA THR A 447 22.40 13.49 3.26
C THR A 447 22.56 14.43 4.44
N ASN A 448 21.49 14.61 5.21
CA ASN A 448 21.38 15.54 6.33
C ASN A 448 20.79 14.78 7.53
N GLY A 449 21.03 15.27 8.75
CA GLY A 449 20.48 14.68 9.95
C GLY A 449 21.05 13.29 10.25
N THR A 450 20.35 12.53 11.10
CA THR A 450 20.74 11.18 11.49
C THR A 450 19.72 10.13 11.05
N ILE A 451 20.20 8.95 10.68
CA ILE A 451 19.38 7.73 10.68
C ILE A 451 19.93 6.83 11.78
N THR A 452 19.16 6.58 12.82
CA THR A 452 19.51 5.63 13.88
C THR A 452 18.79 4.31 13.64
N LEU A 453 19.52 3.18 13.67
CA LEU A 453 18.93 1.84 13.64
C LEU A 453 19.19 1.11 14.95
N MET A 454 18.23 0.32 15.39
CA MET A 454 18.33 -0.60 16.52
C MET A 454 17.51 -1.85 16.24
N ASN A 455 17.98 -3.03 16.66
CA ASN A 455 17.28 -4.30 16.48
C ASN A 455 16.84 -4.58 15.01
N SER A 456 17.52 -4.05 13.99
CA SER A 456 16.98 -3.95 12.61
C SER A 456 17.86 -4.59 11.53
N ILE A 457 17.27 -4.94 10.39
CA ILE A 457 17.92 -5.62 9.26
C ILE A 457 17.91 -4.71 8.03
N VAL A 458 19.05 -4.54 7.36
CA VAL A 458 19.18 -3.92 6.02
C VAL A 458 19.86 -4.90 5.09
N ALA A 459 19.22 -5.31 3.99
CA ALA A 459 19.68 -6.46 3.22
C ALA A 459 19.36 -6.43 1.71
N ASN A 460 20.10 -7.25 0.97
CA ASN A 460 19.81 -7.67 -0.41
C ASN A 460 19.65 -6.52 -1.43
N SER A 461 20.24 -5.36 -1.18
CA SER A 461 20.20 -4.23 -2.12
C SER A 461 21.03 -4.56 -3.36
N GLN A 462 20.38 -4.84 -4.49
CA GLN A 462 21.05 -5.28 -5.72
C GLN A 462 21.76 -4.13 -6.44
N SER A 463 21.33 -2.88 -6.20
CA SER A 463 22.01 -1.68 -6.70
C SER A 463 22.03 -0.55 -5.65
N GLY A 464 23.20 0.08 -5.51
CA GLY A 464 23.44 1.21 -4.61
C GLY A 464 23.88 0.86 -3.18
N SER A 465 24.15 -0.42 -2.87
CA SER A 465 24.49 -0.95 -1.53
C SER A 465 23.39 -0.78 -0.48
N ASN A 466 23.47 -1.46 0.66
CA ASN A 466 22.45 -1.36 1.71
C ASN A 466 22.31 0.05 2.31
N CYS A 467 23.43 0.77 2.48
CA CYS A 467 23.46 2.08 3.13
C CYS A 467 24.40 3.05 2.41
N PHE A 468 24.04 4.35 2.38
CA PHE A 468 24.93 5.41 1.91
C PHE A 468 24.69 6.75 2.62
N GLY A 469 25.70 7.23 3.35
CA GLY A 469 25.67 8.46 4.14
C GLY A 469 26.00 8.21 5.61
N ASN A 470 25.71 9.18 6.48
CA ASN A 470 25.94 9.03 7.92
C ASN A 470 24.76 8.31 8.60
N LEU A 471 25.05 7.17 9.23
CA LEU A 471 24.12 6.35 10.00
C LEU A 471 24.64 6.20 11.44
N THR A 472 23.73 6.00 12.39
CA THR A 472 24.03 5.76 13.80
C THR A 472 23.60 4.34 14.17
N ASP A 473 24.56 3.52 14.57
CA ASP A 473 24.33 2.16 15.01
C ASP A 473 23.95 2.14 16.49
N GLY A 474 22.65 1.98 16.77
CA GLY A 474 22.12 1.81 18.12
C GLY A 474 22.39 0.43 18.74
N GLY A 475 23.03 -0.48 18.00
CA GLY A 475 23.26 -1.87 18.41
C GLY A 475 22.25 -2.85 17.84
N HIS A 476 22.67 -4.11 17.78
CA HIS A 476 21.87 -5.25 17.31
C HIS A 476 21.25 -5.02 15.92
N ASN A 477 22.07 -4.64 14.94
CA ASN A 477 21.65 -4.46 13.54
C ASN A 477 22.41 -5.39 12.58
N ILE A 478 21.73 -5.95 11.57
CA ILE A 478 22.37 -6.73 10.49
C ILE A 478 22.42 -5.91 9.20
N SER A 479 23.60 -5.82 8.59
CA SER A 479 23.77 -5.51 7.17
C SER A 479 24.26 -6.73 6.40
N SER A 480 23.62 -7.03 5.26
CA SER A 480 24.10 -8.08 4.33
C SER A 480 25.38 -7.71 3.57
N ASP A 481 25.85 -6.47 3.68
CA ASP A 481 27.09 -5.95 3.08
C ASP A 481 27.88 -5.08 4.10
N ALA A 482 29.01 -4.50 3.69
CA ALA A 482 29.84 -3.64 4.54
C ALA A 482 29.34 -2.18 4.66
N SER A 483 28.35 -1.76 3.87
CA SER A 483 28.09 -0.34 3.57
C SER A 483 27.46 0.45 4.72
N CYS A 484 26.77 -0.23 5.65
CA CYS A 484 26.19 0.40 6.83
C CYS A 484 27.21 0.66 7.95
N ASN A 485 28.40 0.07 7.87
CA ASN A 485 29.53 0.25 8.79
C ASN A 485 29.13 0.18 10.28
N PHE A 486 28.31 -0.82 10.62
CA PHE A 486 27.89 -1.07 12.00
C PHE A 486 29.08 -1.48 12.89
N SER A 487 29.07 -1.08 14.15
CA SER A 487 30.21 -1.21 15.09
C SER A 487 29.81 -1.29 16.58
N SER A 488 28.52 -1.12 16.90
CA SER A 488 27.97 -1.29 18.25
C SER A 488 27.76 -2.76 18.61
N ALA A 489 27.52 -3.05 19.88
CA ALA A 489 27.28 -4.40 20.37
C ALA A 489 26.10 -5.08 19.65
N GLY A 490 26.23 -6.38 19.39
CA GLY A 490 25.23 -7.20 18.68
C GLY A 490 25.13 -6.95 17.17
N SER A 491 25.70 -5.86 16.63
CA SER A 491 25.57 -5.53 15.20
C SER A 491 26.57 -6.28 14.32
N LEU A 492 26.15 -6.61 13.09
CA LEU A 492 26.85 -7.46 12.12
C LEU A 492 26.84 -6.80 10.74
N ASN A 493 27.95 -6.92 10.00
CA ASN A 493 28.06 -6.49 8.59
C ASN A 493 28.46 -7.68 7.71
N ASN A 494 28.24 -7.59 6.39
CA ASN A 494 28.50 -8.67 5.43
C ASN A 494 27.83 -10.01 5.82
N THR A 495 26.69 -9.94 6.50
CA THR A 495 26.03 -11.08 7.13
C THR A 495 24.66 -11.29 6.51
N ASP A 496 24.46 -12.42 5.83
CA ASP A 496 23.16 -12.82 5.30
C ASP A 496 22.15 -13.04 6.46
N PRO A 497 21.06 -12.25 6.56
CA PRO A 497 20.02 -12.46 7.57
C PRO A 497 19.18 -13.72 7.32
N LYS A 498 19.37 -14.45 6.21
CA LYS A 498 18.58 -15.61 5.80
C LYS A 498 17.07 -15.32 5.80
N LEU A 499 16.67 -14.28 5.06
CA LEU A 499 15.26 -13.92 4.90
C LEU A 499 14.57 -14.83 3.88
N ALA A 500 13.35 -15.25 4.20
CA ALA A 500 12.39 -15.75 3.23
C ALA A 500 11.87 -14.58 2.35
N PRO A 501 11.38 -14.86 1.13
CA PRO A 501 10.72 -13.86 0.30
C PRO A 501 9.55 -13.18 1.02
N LEU A 502 9.24 -11.94 0.62
CA LEU A 502 8.07 -11.20 1.12
C LEU A 502 6.79 -11.99 0.85
N ALA A 503 6.06 -12.32 1.91
CA ALA A 503 4.88 -13.19 1.86
C ALA A 503 3.85 -12.82 2.95
N ASP A 504 2.62 -13.31 2.77
CA ASP A 504 1.67 -13.40 3.88
C ASP A 504 2.13 -14.52 4.84
N ASN A 505 2.67 -14.13 5.99
CA ASN A 505 3.08 -15.01 7.07
C ASN A 505 2.13 -14.90 8.28
N GLY A 506 0.87 -14.50 8.01
CA GLY A 506 -0.11 -14.07 9.01
C GLY A 506 0.11 -12.62 9.46
N GLY A 507 -0.90 -12.05 10.14
CA GLY A 507 -0.88 -10.66 10.62
C GLY A 507 -1.73 -9.72 9.78
N PRO A 508 -1.56 -8.38 9.93
CA PRO A 508 -2.29 -7.40 9.13
C PRO A 508 -1.61 -7.04 7.80
N THR A 509 -0.31 -7.33 7.66
CA THR A 509 0.52 -6.94 6.51
C THR A 509 1.59 -8.00 6.20
N PRO A 510 2.04 -8.14 4.94
CA PRO A 510 3.10 -9.08 4.56
C PRO A 510 4.44 -8.78 5.24
N THR A 511 5.21 -9.83 5.47
CA THR A 511 6.51 -9.78 6.15
C THR A 511 7.54 -10.62 5.41
N MET A 512 8.82 -10.48 5.77
CA MET A 512 9.88 -11.41 5.36
C MET A 512 10.26 -12.25 6.57
N ALA A 513 9.88 -13.53 6.55
CA ALA A 513 10.12 -14.45 7.65
C ALA A 513 11.61 -14.79 7.77
N LEU A 514 12.09 -15.02 9.00
CA LEU A 514 13.43 -15.55 9.23
C LEU A 514 13.46 -17.06 8.93
N LEU A 515 14.47 -17.51 8.18
CA LEU A 515 14.72 -18.92 7.94
C LEU A 515 15.47 -19.55 9.15
N PRO A 516 15.41 -20.88 9.32
CA PRO A 516 16.20 -21.58 10.33
C PRO A 516 17.69 -21.22 10.29
N ASP A 517 18.31 -21.17 11.46
CA ASP A 517 19.69 -20.75 11.69
C ASP A 517 20.00 -19.31 11.19
N SER A 518 19.00 -18.44 11.04
CA SER A 518 19.21 -17.01 10.79
C SER A 518 19.99 -16.35 11.94
N PRO A 519 20.99 -15.50 11.65
CA PRO A 519 21.72 -14.75 12.67
C PRO A 519 20.90 -13.63 13.33
N ALA A 520 19.64 -13.41 12.90
CA ALA A 520 18.70 -12.50 13.53
C ALA A 520 17.94 -13.12 14.72
N ILE A 521 17.92 -14.46 14.84
CA ILE A 521 17.12 -15.20 15.82
C ILE A 521 17.75 -15.13 17.22
N ASP A 522 16.93 -14.88 18.26
CA ASP A 522 17.36 -14.73 19.66
C ASP A 522 18.41 -13.59 19.88
N ALA A 523 18.57 -12.69 18.90
CA ALA A 523 19.78 -11.85 18.76
C ALA A 523 19.56 -10.33 18.88
N ALA A 524 18.33 -9.84 19.05
CA ALA A 524 18.07 -8.41 19.32
C ALA A 524 18.25 -8.06 20.81
N ASP A 525 18.36 -6.77 21.14
CA ASP A 525 18.34 -6.31 22.54
C ASP A 525 16.90 -6.32 23.06
N ASN A 526 16.63 -7.28 23.96
CA ASN A 526 15.39 -7.45 24.70
C ASN A 526 14.92 -6.16 25.42
N ALA A 527 15.83 -5.26 25.82
CA ALA A 527 15.47 -4.01 26.50
C ALA A 527 14.75 -3.00 25.59
N PHE A 528 14.87 -3.15 24.27
CA PHE A 528 14.29 -2.24 23.28
C PHE A 528 13.29 -2.92 22.32
N CYS A 529 12.93 -4.18 22.58
CA CYS A 529 11.95 -4.90 21.77
C CYS A 529 10.50 -4.54 22.15
N PRO A 530 9.61 -4.25 21.17
CA PRO A 530 8.18 -4.10 21.43
C PRO A 530 7.54 -5.45 21.81
N PRO A 531 6.37 -5.45 22.50
CA PRO A 531 5.77 -6.67 23.06
C PRO A 531 5.22 -7.65 22.02
N THR A 532 5.09 -7.22 20.76
CA THR A 532 4.72 -8.06 19.62
C THR A 532 5.54 -7.69 18.39
N ASP A 533 5.59 -8.58 17.39
CA ASP A 533 6.13 -8.31 16.07
C ASP A 533 5.09 -7.65 15.13
N GLN A 534 5.47 -7.37 13.88
CA GLN A 534 4.61 -6.77 12.85
C GLN A 534 3.25 -7.47 12.66
N ARG A 535 3.20 -8.78 12.96
CA ARG A 535 2.02 -9.62 12.76
C ARG A 535 1.10 -9.64 13.98
N GLY A 536 1.59 -9.14 15.13
CA GLY A 536 0.93 -9.25 16.44
C GLY A 536 1.30 -10.53 17.20
N PHE A 537 2.35 -11.25 16.81
CA PHE A 537 2.83 -12.41 17.58
C PHE A 537 3.69 -11.94 18.77
N PRO A 538 3.63 -12.58 19.95
CA PRO A 538 4.38 -12.16 21.13
C PRO A 538 5.90 -12.12 20.94
N ARG A 539 6.55 -11.14 21.57
CA ARG A 539 8.01 -11.03 21.67
C ARG A 539 8.44 -10.96 23.15
N PRO A 540 9.53 -11.64 23.56
CA PRO A 540 10.29 -12.64 22.80
C PRO A 540 9.51 -13.96 22.61
N SER A 541 9.71 -14.64 21.47
CA SER A 541 9.24 -16.03 21.22
C SER A 541 10.36 -17.09 21.28
N GLY A 542 11.40 -16.83 22.08
CA GLY A 542 12.55 -17.71 22.21
C GLY A 542 13.32 -17.52 23.52
N ARG A 543 14.64 -17.37 23.40
CA ARG A 543 15.58 -16.97 24.46
C ARG A 543 15.82 -15.45 24.46
N GLY A 544 15.61 -14.82 23.31
CA GLY A 544 15.56 -13.37 23.10
C GLY A 544 14.51 -13.01 22.06
N CYS A 545 14.38 -11.73 21.74
CA CYS A 545 13.63 -11.28 20.57
C CYS A 545 14.53 -11.26 19.32
N ASP A 546 13.89 -11.19 18.16
CA ASP A 546 14.61 -11.22 16.89
C ASP A 546 14.88 -9.83 16.31
N MET A 547 15.98 -9.72 15.56
CA MET A 547 16.24 -8.54 14.74
C MET A 547 15.24 -8.47 13.56
N GLY A 548 14.78 -7.27 13.25
CA GLY A 548 13.81 -7.00 12.19
C GLY A 548 12.35 -7.09 12.63
N ALA A 549 11.45 -7.02 11.66
CA ALA A 549 10.01 -6.86 11.88
C ALA A 549 9.25 -8.16 12.21
N PHE A 550 9.92 -9.31 12.09
CA PHE A 550 9.33 -10.66 12.24
C PHE A 550 9.94 -11.39 13.43
N GLU A 551 9.11 -12.14 14.17
CA GLU A 551 9.57 -13.05 15.22
C GLU A 551 9.50 -14.52 14.78
N TYR A 552 10.62 -15.23 14.87
CA TYR A 552 10.75 -16.64 14.54
C TYR A 552 10.20 -17.53 15.66
N PHE A 553 8.96 -17.99 15.47
CA PHE A 553 8.43 -19.09 16.28
C PHE A 553 8.99 -20.43 15.78
N GLY A 554 10.11 -20.86 16.35
CA GLY A 554 10.72 -22.15 16.03
C GLY A 554 9.85 -23.36 16.43
N PRO A 555 10.02 -24.52 15.79
CA PRO A 555 9.36 -25.75 16.24
C PRO A 555 9.80 -26.05 17.68
N TYR A 556 8.81 -26.22 18.56
CA TYR A 556 8.97 -26.28 20.02
C TYR A 556 10.21 -27.04 20.50
N ARG A 557 11.00 -26.41 21.38
CA ARG A 557 12.01 -27.13 22.18
C ARG A 557 11.30 -28.12 23.11
N VAL A 558 11.21 -29.38 22.68
CA VAL A 558 10.88 -30.51 23.57
C VAL A 558 12.07 -30.71 24.50
N VAL A 559 12.04 -30.07 25.66
CA VAL A 559 13.03 -30.30 26.72
C VAL A 559 12.66 -31.59 27.44
N LEU A 560 13.41 -32.66 27.17
CA LEU A 560 13.32 -33.90 27.92
C LEU A 560 14.03 -33.73 29.26
N HIS A 561 13.26 -33.39 30.29
CA HIS A 561 13.65 -33.65 31.68
C HIS A 561 13.16 -35.05 32.10
N ASP A 562 13.83 -35.65 33.08
CA ASP A 562 13.77 -37.09 33.35
C ASP A 562 12.35 -37.68 33.38
N ALA A 563 12.06 -38.47 32.35
CA ALA A 563 10.81 -39.20 32.13
C ALA A 563 9.51 -38.38 31.97
N GLN A 564 9.55 -37.08 31.65
CA GLN A 564 8.34 -36.32 31.26
C GLN A 564 8.49 -35.56 29.93
N ILE A 565 7.45 -35.63 29.09
CA ILE A 565 7.31 -34.83 27.87
C ILE A 565 6.28 -33.74 28.13
N GLN A 566 6.74 -32.49 28.20
CA GLN A 566 5.88 -31.32 28.33
C GLN A 566 5.75 -30.62 26.96
N ILE A 567 4.52 -30.46 26.47
CA ILE A 567 4.21 -29.76 25.21
C ILE A 567 3.32 -28.56 25.54
N CYS A 568 3.88 -27.37 25.50
CA CYS A 568 3.17 -26.12 25.76
C CYS A 568 2.62 -25.55 24.45
N PHE A 569 1.32 -25.28 24.38
CA PHE A 569 0.67 -24.62 23.24
C PHE A 569 0.29 -23.19 23.61
N PHE A 570 0.71 -22.21 22.81
CA PHE A 570 0.32 -20.82 22.94
C PHE A 570 -0.13 -20.26 21.58
N GLY A 571 -1.33 -19.69 21.53
CA GLY A 571 -1.93 -19.13 20.31
C GLY A 571 -3.39 -19.55 20.11
N PRO A 572 -4.23 -18.74 19.44
CA PRO A 572 -5.60 -19.10 19.12
C PRO A 572 -5.64 -20.21 18.06
N ILE A 573 -6.42 -21.26 18.31
CA ILE A 573 -6.60 -22.36 17.36
C ILE A 573 -7.67 -21.93 16.33
N ASN A 574 -7.22 -21.48 15.15
CA ASN A 574 -8.10 -21.27 14.00
C ASN A 574 -8.83 -22.58 13.67
N SER A 575 -10.12 -22.50 13.29
CA SER A 575 -11.02 -23.66 13.20
C SER A 575 -10.58 -24.75 12.22
N GLU A 576 -9.72 -24.43 11.24
CA GLU A 576 -9.16 -25.40 10.30
C GLU A 576 -8.07 -26.32 10.90
N LEU A 577 -7.45 -25.95 12.03
CA LEU A 577 -6.47 -26.79 12.74
C LEU A 577 -7.10 -27.91 13.58
N ALA A 578 -8.40 -27.86 13.84
CA ALA A 578 -9.08 -28.83 14.71
C ALA A 578 -9.24 -30.22 14.07
N THR A 579 -9.32 -30.30 12.74
CA THR A 579 -9.67 -31.53 12.01
C THR A 579 -8.54 -32.58 11.89
N PRO A 580 -7.24 -32.25 11.69
CA PRO A 580 -6.18 -33.26 11.65
C PRO A 580 -5.71 -33.75 13.03
N VAL A 581 -5.87 -32.95 14.10
CA VAL A 581 -5.29 -33.25 15.43
C VAL A 581 -6.15 -34.24 16.24
N LEU A 582 -7.48 -34.07 16.28
CA LEU A 582 -8.37 -34.95 17.06
C LEU A 582 -8.31 -36.44 16.66
N PRO A 583 -8.17 -36.83 15.37
CA PRO A 583 -8.02 -38.23 14.98
C PRO A 583 -6.74 -38.90 15.52
N VAL A 584 -5.64 -38.16 15.64
CA VAL A 584 -4.36 -38.66 16.15
C VAL A 584 -4.45 -38.93 17.65
N LEU A 585 -5.00 -37.99 18.41
CA LEU A 585 -5.19 -38.13 19.87
C LEU A 585 -6.10 -39.33 20.22
N LYS A 586 -7.11 -39.60 19.40
CA LYS A 586 -8.02 -40.76 19.53
C LYS A 586 -7.40 -42.10 19.10
N ARG A 587 -6.24 -42.13 18.43
CA ARG A 587 -5.50 -43.36 18.14
C ARG A 587 -4.56 -43.78 19.27
N LEU A 588 -4.02 -42.82 20.03
CA LEU A 588 -3.09 -43.06 21.14
C LEU A 588 -3.74 -43.58 22.44
N THR A 589 -5.09 -43.65 22.49
CA THR A 589 -5.85 -43.89 23.73
C THR A 589 -6.76 -45.12 23.70
N ARG A 590 -6.60 -46.03 22.72
CA ARG A 590 -7.40 -47.27 22.63
C ARG A 590 -6.84 -48.40 23.52
N PRO A 591 -7.60 -48.96 24.47
CA PRO A 591 -7.17 -50.13 25.23
C PRO A 591 -7.11 -51.40 24.37
N VAL A 592 -6.13 -52.28 24.64
CA VAL A 592 -6.10 -53.64 24.10
C VAL A 592 -7.13 -54.50 24.83
N THR A 593 -8.16 -54.96 24.13
CA THR A 593 -9.29 -55.67 24.73
C THR A 593 -8.96 -57.13 25.08
N ARG A 594 -9.25 -57.53 26.33
CA ARG A 594 -9.57 -58.92 26.70
C ARG A 594 -10.85 -58.95 27.55
N SER A 595 -11.56 -60.08 27.49
CA SER A 595 -12.98 -60.21 27.87
C SER A 595 -13.27 -60.21 29.37
N ALA A 596 -14.31 -59.48 29.79
CA ALA A 596 -15.22 -59.83 30.89
C ALA A 596 -16.53 -59.02 30.78
N SER A 597 -17.60 -59.45 31.48
CA SER A 597 -18.99 -59.04 31.25
C SER A 597 -19.58 -58.05 32.29
N THR A 598 -20.73 -57.46 31.94
CA THR A 598 -21.80 -56.87 32.79
C THR A 598 -21.85 -55.35 33.12
N LYS A 599 -23.08 -54.82 32.95
CA LYS A 599 -23.79 -53.72 33.68
C LYS A 599 -23.34 -52.24 33.58
N PHE A 600 -24.21 -51.45 32.94
CA PHE A 600 -24.60 -50.04 33.27
C PHE A 600 -25.26 -49.95 34.67
N PRO A 601 -25.50 -48.77 35.33
CA PRO A 601 -25.93 -47.49 34.72
C PRO A 601 -25.58 -46.14 35.42
N THR A 602 -26.17 -45.03 34.90
CA THR A 602 -26.46 -43.70 35.53
C THR A 602 -25.28 -42.77 35.89
N LEU A 603 -25.30 -41.46 35.55
CA LEU A 603 -26.08 -40.29 36.07
C LEU A 603 -25.57 -39.81 37.46
N ASP A 604 -25.51 -38.53 37.84
CA ASP A 604 -26.12 -37.30 37.30
C ASP A 604 -25.34 -36.01 37.68
N ARG A 605 -25.64 -34.88 36.99
CA ARG A 605 -25.45 -33.46 37.42
C ARG A 605 -24.02 -32.93 37.72
N LEU A 606 -23.76 -31.61 37.72
CA LEU A 606 -24.64 -30.43 37.64
C LEU A 606 -24.29 -29.46 36.48
N THR A 607 -25.35 -28.90 35.85
CA THR A 607 -25.54 -27.51 35.34
C THR A 607 -24.30 -26.70 34.89
N ARG A 608 -24.16 -26.26 33.62
CA ARG A 608 -24.90 -25.14 32.96
C ARG A 608 -25.06 -23.89 33.86
N THR A 609 -24.65 -22.70 33.43
CA THR A 609 -25.47 -21.71 32.70
C THR A 609 -24.62 -20.43 32.60
N ALA A 610 -24.52 -19.64 31.52
CA ALA A 610 -25.15 -19.61 30.20
C ALA A 610 -24.04 -19.40 29.11
N CYS A 611 -24.18 -19.56 27.78
CA CYS A 611 -25.30 -19.37 26.82
C CYS A 611 -25.70 -17.88 26.68
N VAL A 612 -26.01 -17.29 25.52
CA VAL A 612 -26.04 -17.66 24.08
C VAL A 612 -25.70 -16.38 23.28
N SER A 613 -25.51 -16.32 21.95
CA SER A 613 -25.97 -17.18 20.84
C SER A 613 -24.90 -17.38 19.75
N TRP A 614 -25.33 -17.51 18.48
CA TRP A 614 -24.59 -17.81 17.25
C TRP A 614 -25.33 -17.15 16.07
N GLY A 615 -24.68 -17.01 14.91
CA GLY A 615 -25.40 -16.82 13.65
C GLY A 615 -24.57 -16.31 12.47
N HIS A 616 -24.04 -17.22 11.64
CA HIS A 616 -23.73 -16.92 10.23
C HIS A 616 -23.71 -18.22 9.40
N GLU A 617 -24.53 -18.27 8.35
CA GLU A 617 -24.47 -19.29 7.30
C GLU A 617 -23.60 -18.80 6.12
N PRO A 618 -23.08 -19.72 5.27
CA PRO A 618 -22.34 -19.38 4.06
C PRO A 618 -23.29 -19.05 2.90
N THR A 619 -22.98 -18.00 2.14
CA THR A 619 -23.75 -17.61 0.94
C THR A 619 -23.24 -18.31 -0.34
N PRO A 620 -24.08 -18.45 -1.39
CA PRO A 620 -23.78 -19.31 -2.54
C PRO A 620 -23.24 -18.56 -3.76
N ASN A 621 -22.64 -19.33 -4.68
CA ASN A 621 -22.11 -18.90 -5.97
C ASN A 621 -23.23 -18.61 -7.01
N PRO A 622 -23.24 -17.45 -7.70
CA PRO A 622 -24.14 -17.18 -8.83
C PRO A 622 -23.44 -17.30 -10.19
N SER A 623 -24.16 -17.75 -11.21
CA SER A 623 -23.66 -17.88 -12.59
C SER A 623 -24.55 -17.19 -13.62
N GLY A 624 -23.95 -16.34 -14.46
CA GLY A 624 -24.40 -16.11 -15.84
C GLY A 624 -25.16 -14.82 -16.17
N GLY A 625 -24.83 -14.25 -17.34
CA GLY A 625 -25.76 -13.48 -18.20
C GLY A 625 -25.73 -11.95 -18.07
N GLY A 626 -25.32 -11.27 -19.15
CA GLY A 626 -25.54 -9.82 -19.35
C GLY A 626 -24.38 -9.11 -20.06
N GLU A 627 -24.55 -8.77 -21.33
CA GLU A 627 -23.61 -7.91 -22.08
C GLU A 627 -24.16 -6.49 -22.28
N SER A 628 -23.28 -5.48 -22.39
CA SER A 628 -23.31 -4.50 -23.50
C SER A 628 -22.15 -3.47 -23.44
N THR A 629 -21.42 -3.37 -24.57
CA THR A 629 -20.90 -2.16 -25.27
C THR A 629 -20.80 -0.79 -24.56
N SER A 630 -19.82 0.09 -24.81
CA SER A 630 -18.64 0.07 -25.71
C SER A 630 -17.80 1.37 -25.62
N GLY A 631 -16.52 1.32 -26.00
CA GLY A 631 -15.72 2.48 -26.43
C GLY A 631 -14.98 3.25 -25.30
N THR A 632 -13.85 3.93 -25.53
CA THR A 632 -13.12 4.18 -26.79
C THR A 632 -11.60 4.17 -26.55
N LEU A 633 -10.82 3.86 -27.58
CA LEU A 633 -9.35 3.73 -27.54
C LEU A 633 -8.62 5.08 -27.47
N ALA A 634 -7.45 5.07 -26.83
CA ALA A 634 -6.35 6.03 -27.06
C ALA A 634 -5.02 5.28 -26.98
N GLU A 635 -4.08 5.58 -27.88
CA GLU A 635 -2.92 4.74 -28.17
C GLU A 635 -1.67 5.13 -27.36
N PHE A 636 -0.88 4.14 -26.95
CA PHE A 636 0.48 4.33 -26.41
C PHE A 636 1.52 3.79 -27.41
N PRO A 637 2.51 4.60 -27.87
CA PRO A 637 3.60 4.09 -28.68
C PRO A 637 4.57 3.24 -27.85
N SER A 638 5.00 2.12 -28.40
CA SER A 638 5.86 1.13 -27.75
C SER A 638 7.35 1.43 -27.87
N TRP A 639 8.13 1.04 -26.86
CA TRP A 639 9.57 0.77 -26.98
C TRP A 639 9.88 -0.56 -26.29
N GLU A 640 10.52 -1.49 -27.02
CA GLU A 640 11.05 -2.73 -26.44
C GLU A 640 12.50 -2.54 -25.96
N GLY A 641 12.85 -3.18 -24.85
CA GLY A 641 14.16 -3.00 -24.18
C GLY A 641 14.59 -4.22 -23.36
N SER A 642 14.42 -5.41 -23.92
CA SER A 642 14.81 -6.75 -23.42
C SER A 642 15.62 -6.85 -22.11
N ARG A 643 15.01 -7.40 -21.03
CA ARG A 643 15.50 -8.53 -20.17
C ARG A 643 14.78 -8.57 -18.80
N VAL A 644 13.57 -9.13 -18.76
CA VAL A 644 12.94 -9.65 -17.52
C VAL A 644 12.28 -11.00 -17.85
N GLY A 645 12.26 -11.93 -16.89
CA GLY A 645 11.66 -13.26 -17.05
C GLY A 645 10.14 -13.21 -17.27
N ARG A 646 9.61 -14.12 -18.10
CA ARG A 646 8.17 -14.17 -18.42
C ARG A 646 7.33 -14.73 -17.26
N PHE A 647 6.41 -13.94 -16.74
CA PHE A 647 5.14 -14.49 -16.26
C PHE A 647 4.26 -14.79 -17.48
N MET A 648 3.83 -16.05 -17.65
CA MET A 648 2.80 -16.41 -18.63
C MET A 648 1.57 -17.01 -17.92
N GLY A 649 0.53 -16.21 -17.75
CA GLY A 649 -0.83 -16.72 -17.71
C GLY A 649 -1.26 -17.05 -19.15
N SER A 650 -1.65 -18.29 -19.43
CA SER A 650 -2.19 -18.68 -20.74
C SER A 650 -3.72 -18.73 -20.70
N PRO A 651 -4.42 -18.16 -21.70
CA PRO A 651 -5.89 -18.16 -21.74
C PRO A 651 -6.47 -19.53 -22.12
N PRO A 652 -7.73 -19.83 -21.76
CA PRO A 652 -8.43 -21.04 -22.19
C PRO A 652 -8.78 -21.00 -23.69
N ARG A 653 -8.86 -22.19 -24.31
CA ARG A 653 -9.41 -22.40 -25.66
C ARG A 653 -10.67 -23.27 -25.57
N THR A 654 -11.70 -22.91 -26.34
CA THR A 654 -12.68 -23.89 -26.84
C THR A 654 -13.23 -23.47 -28.21
N LEU A 655 -13.80 -24.44 -28.94
CA LEU A 655 -14.30 -24.39 -30.32
C LEU A 655 -15.58 -23.51 -30.43
N ILE A 656 -16.14 -23.13 -31.61
CA ILE A 656 -16.43 -23.87 -32.87
C ILE A 656 -16.33 -22.93 -34.12
N ALA A 657 -16.25 -23.53 -35.32
CA ALA A 657 -16.03 -22.89 -36.64
C ALA A 657 -17.29 -22.21 -37.26
N PRO A 658 -17.14 -21.59 -38.46
CA PRO A 658 -17.69 -22.28 -39.64
C PRO A 658 -16.89 -22.20 -40.97
N CYS A 659 -17.05 -23.26 -41.78
CA CYS A 659 -17.09 -23.35 -43.25
C CYS A 659 -15.99 -22.77 -44.20
N ALA A 660 -15.17 -23.70 -44.72
CA ALA A 660 -14.89 -23.97 -46.15
C ALA A 660 -14.21 -22.94 -47.09
N VAL A 661 -13.04 -23.32 -47.62
CA VAL A 661 -12.72 -23.58 -49.06
C VAL A 661 -11.41 -24.42 -49.12
N GLU A 662 -11.23 -25.23 -50.17
CA GLU A 662 -10.10 -26.18 -50.42
C GLU A 662 -9.62 -26.05 -51.90
N PRO A 663 -8.58 -26.78 -52.39
CA PRO A 663 -7.23 -27.13 -51.87
C PRO A 663 -6.18 -26.71 -52.96
N PRO A 664 -5.01 -27.36 -53.24
CA PRO A 664 -4.17 -28.41 -52.60
C PRO A 664 -2.69 -27.90 -52.42
N GLU A 665 -1.53 -28.60 -52.39
CA GLU A 665 -1.09 -30.01 -52.56
C GLU A 665 -0.08 -30.47 -51.44
N ALA A 666 1.04 -31.12 -51.81
CA ALA A 666 2.03 -31.83 -50.96
C ALA A 666 3.36 -32.01 -51.77
N PRO A 667 4.39 -32.83 -51.40
CA PRO A 667 4.62 -33.61 -50.17
C PRO A 667 6.07 -33.55 -49.55
N SER A 668 6.19 -34.05 -48.31
CA SER A 668 7.20 -34.96 -47.67
C SER A 668 8.66 -35.15 -48.19
N PRO A 669 9.62 -35.78 -47.43
CA PRO A 669 9.57 -36.36 -46.08
C PRO A 669 10.76 -36.08 -45.10
N GLY A 670 10.53 -36.32 -43.80
CA GLY A 670 11.36 -37.24 -42.98
C GLY A 670 12.68 -36.81 -42.31
N LEU A 671 12.67 -36.68 -40.98
CA LEU A 671 13.43 -37.52 -40.01
C LEU A 671 13.13 -37.10 -38.56
N ARG A 672 13.22 -38.02 -37.58
CA ARG A 672 12.75 -37.79 -36.19
C ARG A 672 13.60 -38.54 -35.13
N PRO A 673 14.35 -37.84 -34.25
CA PRO A 673 14.89 -38.41 -33.01
C PRO A 673 13.81 -38.57 -31.92
N PRO A 674 14.04 -39.35 -30.86
CA PRO A 674 13.05 -39.59 -29.80
C PRO A 674 12.88 -38.38 -28.87
N SER A 675 11.66 -38.21 -28.35
CA SER A 675 11.33 -37.23 -27.31
C SER A 675 11.64 -37.77 -25.91
N PRO A 676 12.17 -36.95 -24.98
CA PRO A 676 12.32 -37.32 -23.57
C PRO A 676 10.95 -37.52 -22.88
N PRO A 677 10.90 -38.20 -21.72
CA PRO A 677 9.68 -38.32 -20.91
C PRO A 677 9.23 -36.96 -20.36
N PRO A 678 7.93 -36.78 -20.05
CA PRO A 678 7.39 -35.50 -19.60
C PRO A 678 7.87 -35.13 -18.19
N GLU A 679 8.28 -33.88 -18.01
CA GLU A 679 8.54 -33.28 -16.70
C GLU A 679 7.23 -33.09 -15.92
N GLU A 680 7.20 -33.50 -14.65
CA GLU A 680 6.07 -33.20 -13.77
C GLU A 680 6.04 -31.70 -13.42
N ARG A 681 4.89 -31.06 -13.67
CA ARG A 681 4.64 -29.70 -13.20
C ARG A 681 4.29 -29.71 -11.71
N GLU A 682 5.29 -29.68 -10.82
CA GLU A 682 5.09 -29.31 -9.41
C GLU A 682 4.65 -27.83 -9.32
N GLY A 683 3.35 -27.59 -9.51
CA GLY A 683 2.73 -26.29 -9.28
C GLY A 683 2.69 -25.94 -7.79
N VAL A 684 2.67 -24.64 -7.49
CA VAL A 684 2.84 -24.02 -6.16
C VAL A 684 1.83 -24.50 -5.10
N ARG A 685 2.02 -25.71 -4.55
CA ARG A 685 1.32 -26.30 -3.40
C ARG A 685 2.21 -27.31 -2.64
N GLY A 686 3.46 -26.94 -2.37
CA GLY A 686 4.47 -27.83 -1.75
C GLY A 686 4.80 -27.58 -0.28
N PHE A 687 4.95 -26.32 0.17
CA PHE A 687 5.71 -26.04 1.40
C PHE A 687 4.99 -26.39 2.72
N MET A 688 3.75 -25.92 2.93
CA MET A 688 2.98 -26.23 4.15
C MET A 688 2.59 -27.72 4.27
N GLY A 689 2.37 -28.39 3.14
CA GLY A 689 2.12 -29.84 3.10
C GLY A 689 3.35 -30.66 3.49
N ARG A 690 4.53 -30.31 2.98
CA ARG A 690 5.78 -31.01 3.33
C ARG A 690 6.16 -30.81 4.81
N GLN A 691 5.91 -29.64 5.40
CA GLN A 691 6.11 -29.41 6.85
C GLN A 691 5.23 -30.33 7.72
N SER A 692 3.94 -30.45 7.39
CA SER A 692 3.00 -31.29 8.15
C SER A 692 3.27 -32.80 7.96
N GLU A 693 3.69 -33.24 6.76
CA GLU A 693 4.24 -34.59 6.58
C GLU A 693 5.53 -34.82 7.38
N LEU A 694 6.44 -33.86 7.44
CA LEU A 694 7.71 -34.00 8.17
C LEU A 694 7.45 -34.23 9.67
N ILE A 695 6.57 -33.44 10.28
CA ILE A 695 6.19 -33.57 11.70
C ILE A 695 5.58 -34.95 11.98
N VAL A 696 4.64 -35.42 11.14
CA VAL A 696 4.01 -36.74 11.31
C VAL A 696 5.04 -37.87 11.13
N ARG A 697 5.92 -37.78 10.13
CA ARG A 697 6.98 -38.78 9.89
C ARG A 697 7.99 -38.80 11.04
N PHE A 698 8.39 -37.65 11.58
CA PHE A 698 9.34 -37.54 12.69
C PHE A 698 8.78 -38.16 13.99
N ILE A 699 7.51 -37.87 14.32
CA ILE A 699 6.80 -38.49 15.45
C ILE A 699 6.67 -40.01 15.27
N VAL A 700 6.37 -40.49 14.06
CA VAL A 700 6.26 -41.92 13.76
C VAL A 700 7.60 -42.64 13.86
N THR A 701 8.71 -42.03 13.43
CA THR A 701 10.05 -42.61 13.55
C THR A 701 10.50 -42.72 15.02
N LEU A 702 10.36 -41.63 15.80
CA LEU A 702 10.68 -41.64 17.24
C LEU A 702 9.96 -42.75 18.01
N PHE A 703 8.67 -42.98 17.72
CA PHE A 703 7.91 -44.08 18.33
C PHE A 703 8.26 -45.48 17.80
N ARG A 704 8.96 -45.60 16.67
CA ARG A 704 9.35 -46.88 16.08
C ARG A 704 10.62 -47.42 16.72
N ASP A 705 11.60 -46.54 16.90
CA ASP A 705 12.91 -46.91 17.45
C ASP A 705 12.82 -47.17 18.96
N HIS A 706 12.00 -46.39 19.68
CA HIS A 706 11.77 -46.57 21.12
C HIS A 706 10.97 -47.85 21.49
N VAL A 707 10.50 -48.61 20.50
CA VAL A 707 9.86 -49.94 20.69
C VAL A 707 10.83 -51.09 20.41
N ALA A 708 11.99 -50.83 19.77
CA ALA A 708 13.00 -51.84 19.46
C ALA A 708 13.87 -52.21 20.67
N GLU A 709 14.19 -51.23 21.54
CA GLU A 709 15.09 -51.45 22.68
C GLU A 709 14.34 -51.86 23.96
N ARG A 710 14.22 -53.18 24.17
CA ARG A 710 13.86 -53.71 25.50
C ARG A 710 15.12 -53.82 26.38
N PRO A 711 15.19 -53.14 27.54
CA PRO A 711 16.33 -53.27 28.44
C PRO A 711 16.41 -54.70 29.00
N ARG A 712 17.63 -55.27 29.00
CA ARG A 712 17.91 -56.50 29.77
C ARG A 712 17.99 -56.13 31.26
N CYS A 713 17.36 -56.92 32.12
CA CYS A 713 17.36 -56.68 33.56
C CYS A 713 18.79 -56.69 34.13
N ALA A 714 19.20 -55.58 34.74
CA ALA A 714 20.40 -55.45 35.56
C ALA A 714 20.00 -55.19 37.02
N ARG A 715 20.88 -55.54 37.96
CA ARG A 715 20.59 -55.65 39.39
C ARG A 715 20.90 -54.34 40.12
N ALA A 716 20.01 -53.89 41.01
CA ALA A 716 20.16 -52.62 41.72
C ALA A 716 21.21 -52.66 42.86
N THR A 717 21.82 -51.50 43.10
CA THR A 717 22.57 -51.11 44.32
C THR A 717 22.24 -49.65 44.64
N HIS A 718 22.14 -49.30 45.93
CA HIS A 718 21.35 -48.16 46.39
C HIS A 718 22.19 -47.00 46.97
N THR A 719 21.97 -45.79 46.45
CA THR A 719 22.30 -44.45 46.99
C THR A 719 21.49 -43.40 46.20
N GLY A 720 21.21 -42.19 46.70
CA GLY A 720 21.38 -41.70 48.07
C GLY A 720 21.50 -40.17 48.12
N GLU A 721 20.50 -39.49 48.71
CA GLU A 721 20.43 -38.03 48.99
C GLU A 721 20.39 -37.10 47.75
N SER A 722 19.79 -35.90 47.75
CA SER A 722 18.97 -35.15 48.73
C SER A 722 17.88 -34.32 48.01
N VAL A 723 17.06 -33.53 48.73
CA VAL A 723 15.90 -32.77 48.22
C VAL A 723 16.15 -31.25 48.26
N GLY A 724 15.61 -30.51 47.28
CA GLY A 724 15.55 -29.04 47.24
C GLY A 724 14.24 -28.55 46.58
N GLU A 725 13.69 -27.44 47.07
CA GLU A 725 12.27 -27.07 46.93
C GLU A 725 11.86 -26.42 45.60
N TYR A 726 10.54 -26.44 45.34
CA TYR A 726 9.84 -25.72 44.26
C TYR A 726 8.74 -24.85 44.91
N GLU A 727 8.65 -23.57 44.51
CA GLU A 727 7.38 -22.81 44.54
C GLU A 727 7.07 -22.28 43.13
N ALA A 728 5.82 -21.94 42.88
CA ALA A 728 5.24 -21.94 41.54
C ALA A 728 4.63 -20.58 41.11
N SER A 729 4.50 -20.41 39.80
CA SER A 729 3.49 -19.55 39.19
C SER A 729 2.77 -20.30 38.06
N GLU A 730 1.54 -19.87 37.75
CA GLU A 730 0.52 -20.75 37.17
C GLU A 730 0.68 -20.96 35.65
N THR A 731 0.48 -22.20 35.19
CA THR A 731 0.38 -22.53 33.76
C THR A 731 -0.72 -23.55 33.50
N ASN A 732 -1.44 -23.38 32.39
CA ASN A 732 -2.45 -24.35 31.89
C ASN A 732 -1.76 -25.58 31.25
N CYS A 733 -1.12 -26.41 32.09
CA CYS A 733 -0.47 -27.64 31.66
C CYS A 733 -1.43 -28.83 31.66
N VAL A 734 -1.31 -29.72 30.66
CA VAL A 734 -1.95 -31.04 30.67
C VAL A 734 -0.88 -32.09 31.00
N VAL A 735 -0.94 -32.65 32.21
CA VAL A 735 -0.03 -33.72 32.65
C VAL A 735 -0.55 -35.07 32.16
N LEU A 736 0.29 -35.84 31.47
CA LEU A 736 -0.01 -37.21 31.02
C LEU A 736 0.96 -38.22 31.62
N GLY A 737 0.63 -38.71 32.81
CA GLY A 737 1.35 -39.79 33.48
C GLY A 737 0.53 -40.41 34.61
N ARG A 738 0.74 -41.70 34.87
CA ARG A 738 0.34 -42.35 36.13
C ARG A 738 1.60 -42.74 36.89
N PRO A 739 1.66 -42.59 38.22
CA PRO A 739 2.73 -43.16 39.01
C PRO A 739 2.69 -44.70 38.90
N CYS A 740 3.86 -45.32 38.78
CA CYS A 740 3.97 -46.77 38.84
C CYS A 740 3.82 -47.21 40.31
N GLY A 741 2.64 -47.75 40.66
CA GLY A 741 2.41 -48.32 41.99
C GLY A 741 3.18 -49.63 42.20
N ASN A 742 3.70 -49.83 43.41
CA ASN A 742 4.41 -51.06 43.79
C ASN A 742 3.52 -52.32 43.62
N PRO A 743 4.05 -53.41 43.06
CA PRO A 743 3.50 -54.75 43.22
C PRO A 743 4.08 -55.42 44.49
N SER A 744 3.19 -55.69 45.46
CA SER A 744 3.36 -56.59 46.63
C SER A 744 4.69 -56.51 47.40
#